data_AF-A0AAX2M9Y4-F1
#
_entry.id   AF-A0AAX2M9Y4-F1
#
_cell.length_a   1.000
_cell.length_b   1.000
_cell.length_c   1.000
_cell.angle_alpha   90.00
_cell.angle_beta   90.00
_cell.angle_gamma   90.00
#
_symmetry.space_group_name_H-M   'P 1'
#
loop_
_entity.id
_entity.type
_entity.pdbx_description
1 polymer ?
#
loop_
_entity_poly.entity_id
_entity_poly.type
_entity_poly.pdbx_seq_one_letter_code
_entity_poly.pdbx_strand_id
1 'polypeptide(L)'
;MQAGPRFSFEVSKTLADWHLIGWPNRVDLLMTGMVRRSPEFVLTCATVWCGLCLPFYMEPFYRDPYHVGDFIDVAADAAGPVQIEPLALMLLGAIQVASRAHERVGLLQRLRTAAGKHGFSSAELDTAVARWTSEAPEPRHSSTPSKYDSDATLEELERAFEADGDELNYNAPYRFRDLAEAAPLHLVRRMFERWQVLQDDVRCRFLMVRRLAVAGEVEYAKKLIQGYESSKEPWSSWSQWMGGGKFFYFEAKKLLQGPSTSPAAFENIVDSVTAGQESTQSLLTALDSILPVISATPDWPAIWSLLEEQMACTREFQLGQPFQPSELPLSDTDLLEDLLHFAYRLPVAEVQRHARNCTLSLARQTGLGQSLFKSLMRRLIAGELDAPLQALGTLLAVDSADLAPELGSAVAALLSHRDIAVAESAALLSHRWGLAVSLHATPLPLFYSLELEHLSEGDHAFRDERTGAMRVESPLGWTQMLRSTAQHIAKVAGIDELTVRRRAAMFIQDWGGLEEFGPSGVKKLEAQLRVLDMQITYLKPHAYIAIAALRHVAGELRLAGKLKDRDRPTLLESLGSPLPPRPLKLPRVRPEWIRMPLLDRHASWSERERKWVDEVDSDIAPFPAHHDGQVVAEVSRFKIFKPRLSEHRLHRFRAPSAQTDGEDFDQCYAMLPIAVWLGRHVALDEELAPTLVRRVVCSVEMGFDAAAYPLALCPNWLMRLRWHAHDEEPSVFLDASGAVVAKLYWWRDAGPVDIDAESLWGEGCYLVLTPAGLKQVTAASGNLALAINVFASRQTKQPSSYGQSLLKTAKNGYSI
;
A
#
# COMPACT_ATOMS: atom_id res chain seq x y z
N MET A 1 23.42 -4.66 -23.44
CA MET A 1 24.22 -4.83 -22.21
C MET A 1 23.25 -4.78 -21.04
N GLN A 2 23.07 -5.87 -20.28
CA GLN A 2 22.23 -5.83 -19.08
C GLN A 2 23.02 -5.13 -17.97
N ALA A 3 22.51 -4.01 -17.46
CA ALA A 3 23.16 -3.27 -16.40
C ALA A 3 23.19 -4.11 -15.10
N GLY A 4 24.35 -4.20 -14.47
CA GLY A 4 24.50 -4.95 -13.22
C GLY A 4 23.72 -4.33 -12.05
N PRO A 5 23.45 -5.12 -10.98
CA PRO A 5 22.71 -4.68 -9.80
C PRO A 5 23.19 -3.36 -9.19
N ARG A 6 24.51 -3.19 -9.04
CA ARG A 6 25.12 -1.95 -8.52
C ARG A 6 24.74 -0.72 -9.34
N PHE A 7 24.93 -0.81 -10.66
CA PHE A 7 24.62 0.29 -11.58
C PHE A 7 23.14 0.66 -11.48
N SER A 8 22.24 -0.33 -11.56
CA SER A 8 20.80 -0.09 -11.45
C SER A 8 20.42 0.56 -10.11
N PHE A 9 20.99 0.08 -9.00
CA PHE A 9 20.73 0.63 -7.68
C PHE A 9 21.15 2.10 -7.56
N GLU A 10 22.38 2.43 -7.97
CA GLU A 10 22.91 3.79 -7.86
C GLU A 10 22.22 4.76 -8.81
N VAL A 11 21.93 4.36 -10.05
CA VAL A 11 21.12 5.17 -10.98
C VAL A 11 19.74 5.44 -10.37
N SER A 12 19.08 4.40 -9.83
CA SER A 12 17.76 4.58 -9.21
C SER A 12 17.80 5.55 -8.03
N LYS A 13 18.90 5.54 -7.26
CA LYS A 13 19.10 6.44 -6.13
C LYS A 13 19.32 7.87 -6.61
N THR A 14 20.17 8.08 -7.61
CA THR A 14 20.44 9.40 -8.19
C THR A 14 19.19 10.01 -8.83
N LEU A 15 18.39 9.21 -9.55
CA LEU A 15 17.12 9.67 -10.12
C LEU A 15 16.13 10.09 -9.02
N ALA A 16 16.09 9.35 -7.90
CA ALA A 16 15.28 9.74 -6.75
C ALA A 16 15.80 11.03 -6.11
N ASP A 17 17.12 11.16 -5.87
CA ASP A 17 17.72 12.38 -5.32
C ASP A 17 17.44 13.62 -6.19
N TRP A 18 17.28 13.44 -7.51
CA TRP A 18 16.86 14.48 -8.45
C TRP A 18 15.34 14.67 -8.57
N HIS A 19 14.54 13.99 -7.75
CA HIS A 19 13.07 14.04 -7.74
C HIS A 19 12.43 13.61 -9.07
N LEU A 20 13.09 12.73 -9.83
CA LEU A 20 12.59 12.22 -11.11
C LEU A 20 11.75 10.95 -10.95
N ILE A 21 12.02 10.16 -9.91
CA ILE A 21 11.25 8.97 -9.55
C ILE A 21 11.02 8.91 -8.05
N GLY A 22 9.77 8.68 -7.64
CA GLY A 22 9.43 8.35 -6.26
C GLY A 22 9.76 6.91 -5.88
N TRP A 23 9.50 6.56 -4.63
CA TRP A 23 9.70 5.22 -4.08
C TRP A 23 9.05 4.08 -4.88
N PRO A 24 7.74 4.11 -5.22
CA PRO A 24 7.12 2.99 -5.93
C PRO A 24 7.78 2.71 -7.28
N ASN A 25 8.09 3.76 -8.05
CA ASN A 25 8.73 3.64 -9.36
C ASN A 25 10.18 3.14 -9.23
N ARG A 26 10.89 3.57 -8.18
CA ARG A 26 12.22 3.03 -7.88
C ARG A 26 12.17 1.53 -7.62
N VAL A 27 11.24 1.05 -6.79
CA VAL A 27 11.10 -0.39 -6.52
C VAL A 27 10.67 -1.14 -7.78
N ASP A 28 9.70 -0.62 -8.54
CA ASP A 28 9.20 -1.22 -9.77
C ASP A 28 10.30 -1.46 -10.80
N LEU A 29 11.11 -0.43 -11.09
CA LEU A 29 12.21 -0.50 -12.04
C LEU A 29 13.30 -1.48 -11.59
N LEU A 30 13.62 -1.49 -10.29
CA LEU A 30 14.62 -2.42 -9.74
C LEU A 30 14.14 -3.88 -9.79
N MET A 31 12.87 -4.14 -9.45
CA MET A 31 12.30 -5.49 -9.51
C MET A 31 12.19 -5.98 -10.96
N THR A 32 11.69 -5.14 -11.87
CA THR A 32 11.64 -5.44 -13.30
C THR A 32 13.02 -5.73 -13.88
N GLY A 33 14.01 -4.89 -13.55
CA GLY A 33 15.39 -5.07 -13.98
C GLY A 33 16.00 -6.36 -13.43
N MET A 34 15.72 -6.70 -12.17
CA MET A 34 16.23 -7.90 -11.52
C MET A 34 15.63 -9.17 -12.12
N VAL A 35 14.32 -9.24 -12.30
CA VAL A 35 13.65 -10.41 -12.91
C VAL A 35 14.17 -10.68 -14.33
N ARG A 36 14.46 -9.63 -15.11
CA ARG A 36 15.05 -9.77 -16.45
C ARG A 36 16.48 -10.31 -16.45
N ARG A 37 17.25 -10.06 -15.40
CA ARG A 37 18.64 -10.54 -15.26
C ARG A 37 18.70 -11.94 -14.65
N SER A 38 17.88 -12.16 -13.62
CA SER A 38 17.93 -13.29 -12.72
C SER A 38 16.51 -13.84 -12.52
N PRO A 39 15.92 -14.52 -13.53
CA PRO A 39 14.52 -15.00 -13.51
C PRO A 39 14.19 -15.90 -12.31
N GLU A 40 15.18 -16.59 -11.72
CA GLU A 40 15.03 -17.42 -10.54
C GLU A 40 14.55 -16.64 -9.30
N PHE A 41 14.69 -15.31 -9.29
CA PHE A 41 14.19 -14.45 -8.22
C PHE A 41 12.71 -14.08 -8.38
N VAL A 42 12.00 -14.51 -9.43
CA VAL A 42 10.67 -14.01 -9.79
C VAL A 42 9.66 -13.97 -8.64
N LEU A 43 9.53 -15.04 -7.84
CA LEU A 43 8.59 -15.08 -6.72
C LEU A 43 9.00 -14.15 -5.56
N THR A 44 10.32 -14.07 -5.30
CA THR A 44 10.88 -13.17 -4.29
C THR A 44 10.72 -11.71 -4.71
N CYS A 45 11.02 -11.37 -5.96
CA CYS A 45 10.79 -10.04 -6.54
C CYS A 45 9.31 -9.68 -6.54
N ALA A 46 8.41 -10.60 -6.91
CA ALA A 46 6.97 -10.38 -6.86
C ALA A 46 6.49 -10.08 -5.44
N THR A 47 7.01 -10.80 -4.44
CA THR A 47 6.69 -10.55 -3.03
C THR A 47 7.15 -9.17 -2.57
N VAL A 48 8.39 -8.79 -2.93
CA VAL A 48 8.94 -7.46 -2.63
C VAL A 48 8.19 -6.36 -3.36
N TRP A 49 7.82 -6.57 -4.62
CA TRP A 49 7.01 -5.64 -5.41
C TRP A 49 5.61 -5.45 -4.80
N CYS A 50 4.92 -6.54 -4.44
CA CYS A 50 3.62 -6.49 -3.75
C CYS A 50 3.69 -5.76 -2.40
N GLY A 51 4.80 -5.91 -1.68
CA GLY A 51 5.02 -5.27 -0.40
C GLY A 51 5.36 -3.79 -0.53
N LEU A 52 6.39 -3.47 -1.31
CA LEU A 52 7.04 -2.16 -1.28
C LEU A 52 6.62 -1.22 -2.42
N CYS A 53 6.10 -1.75 -3.54
CA CYS A 53 5.68 -0.96 -4.70
C CYS A 53 4.17 -0.85 -4.82
N LEU A 54 3.48 -1.98 -4.99
CA LEU A 54 2.04 -2.08 -5.31
C LEU A 54 1.11 -1.18 -4.47
N PRO A 55 1.28 -1.02 -3.14
CA PRO A 55 0.39 -0.19 -2.33
C PRO A 55 0.41 1.29 -2.73
N PHE A 56 1.52 1.73 -3.32
CA PHE A 56 1.79 3.12 -3.69
C PHE A 56 1.92 3.29 -5.22
N TYR A 57 1.86 2.19 -5.97
CA TYR A 57 2.14 2.15 -7.40
C TYR A 57 1.19 3.02 -8.21
N MET A 58 1.76 3.74 -9.16
CA MET A 58 1.08 4.62 -10.10
C MET A 58 1.96 4.73 -11.34
N GLU A 59 1.41 4.47 -12.52
CA GLU A 59 2.17 4.70 -13.74
C GLU A 59 2.44 6.21 -13.91
N PRO A 60 3.67 6.62 -14.25
CA PRO A 60 3.98 8.02 -14.49
C PRO A 60 3.11 8.62 -15.61
N PHE A 61 2.60 9.84 -15.39
CA PHE A 61 1.63 10.49 -16.29
C PHE A 61 2.12 10.69 -17.74
N TYR A 62 3.44 10.71 -17.95
CA TYR A 62 4.03 10.88 -19.29
C TYR A 62 4.19 9.56 -20.05
N ARG A 63 3.95 8.41 -19.42
CA ARG A 63 3.92 7.11 -20.09
C ARG A 63 2.51 6.80 -20.57
N ASP A 64 2.45 6.08 -21.68
CA ASP A 64 1.18 5.63 -22.23
C ASP A 64 0.46 4.73 -21.18
N PRO A 65 -0.86 4.94 -20.93
CA PRO A 65 -1.66 4.08 -20.06
C PRO A 65 -1.57 2.57 -20.38
N TYR A 66 -1.15 2.17 -21.60
CA TYR A 66 -0.88 0.76 -21.92
C TYR A 66 0.30 0.14 -21.14
N HIS A 67 1.13 0.93 -20.45
CA HIS A 67 2.28 0.45 -19.67
C HIS A 67 1.96 0.14 -18.19
N VAL A 68 0.74 0.40 -17.72
CA VAL A 68 0.34 0.14 -16.33
C VAL A 68 0.55 -1.35 -16.01
N GLY A 69 1.43 -1.63 -15.06
CA GLY A 69 1.74 -2.98 -14.59
C GLY A 69 2.70 -3.78 -15.46
N ASP A 70 3.59 -3.15 -16.23
CA ASP A 70 4.61 -3.83 -17.07
C ASP A 70 5.39 -4.93 -16.31
N PHE A 71 5.62 -4.74 -15.00
CA PHE A 71 6.22 -5.75 -14.13
C PHE A 71 5.49 -7.10 -14.18
N ILE A 72 4.16 -7.11 -14.27
CA ILE A 72 3.34 -8.34 -14.28
C ILE A 72 3.67 -9.21 -15.50
N ASP A 73 3.82 -8.60 -16.68
CA ASP A 73 4.17 -9.35 -17.89
C ASP A 73 5.60 -9.91 -17.80
N VAL A 74 6.54 -9.09 -17.32
CA VAL A 74 7.94 -9.50 -17.13
C VAL A 74 8.04 -10.65 -16.12
N ALA A 75 7.30 -10.56 -15.01
CA ALA A 75 7.24 -11.61 -14.01
C ALA A 75 6.57 -12.89 -14.55
N ALA A 76 5.46 -12.77 -15.28
CA ALA A 76 4.79 -13.92 -15.88
C ALA A 76 5.67 -14.62 -16.91
N ASP A 77 6.36 -13.87 -17.77
CA ASP A 77 7.30 -14.41 -18.77
C ASP A 77 8.51 -15.10 -18.10
N ALA A 78 9.01 -14.57 -16.98
CA ALA A 78 10.09 -15.19 -16.21
C ALA A 78 9.65 -16.45 -15.46
N ALA A 79 8.43 -16.45 -14.89
CA ALA A 79 7.86 -17.59 -14.18
C ALA A 79 7.56 -18.78 -15.13
N GLY A 80 7.11 -18.47 -16.35
CA GLY A 80 6.69 -19.45 -17.35
C GLY A 80 5.57 -20.38 -16.84
N PRO A 81 5.26 -21.47 -17.58
CA PRO A 81 4.14 -22.34 -17.25
C PRO A 81 4.23 -23.07 -15.90
N VAL A 82 5.44 -23.20 -15.34
CA VAL A 82 5.68 -23.96 -14.10
C VAL A 82 5.33 -23.13 -12.86
N GLN A 83 5.62 -21.83 -12.88
CA GLN A 83 5.45 -20.95 -11.71
C GLN A 83 4.34 -19.90 -11.90
N ILE A 84 3.64 -19.92 -13.03
CA ILE A 84 2.59 -18.93 -13.31
C ILE A 84 1.42 -19.00 -12.33
N GLU A 85 0.97 -20.20 -11.94
CA GLU A 85 -0.15 -20.36 -10.99
C GLU A 85 0.16 -19.71 -9.61
N PRO A 86 1.25 -20.07 -8.90
CA PRO A 86 1.55 -19.46 -7.62
C PRO A 86 1.84 -17.95 -7.73
N LEU A 87 2.47 -17.50 -8.82
CA LEU A 87 2.66 -16.07 -9.08
C LEU A 87 1.32 -15.35 -9.25
N ALA A 88 0.41 -15.90 -10.04
CA ALA A 88 -0.87 -15.28 -10.34
C ALA A 88 -1.79 -15.20 -9.11
N LEU A 89 -1.85 -16.26 -8.30
CA LEU A 89 -2.63 -16.24 -7.06
C LEU A 89 -2.05 -15.25 -6.03
N MET A 90 -0.73 -15.15 -5.94
CA MET A 90 -0.06 -14.15 -5.08
C MET A 90 -0.40 -12.72 -5.52
N LEU A 91 -0.23 -12.41 -6.81
CA LEU A 91 -0.53 -11.10 -7.37
C LEU A 91 -2.01 -10.75 -7.23
N LEU A 92 -2.92 -11.71 -7.51
CA LEU A 92 -4.36 -11.53 -7.35
C LEU A 92 -4.72 -11.13 -5.91
N GLY A 93 -4.22 -11.87 -4.91
CA GLY A 93 -4.47 -11.56 -3.51
C GLY A 93 -3.96 -10.17 -3.11
N ALA A 94 -2.74 -9.83 -3.55
CA ALA A 94 -2.12 -8.54 -3.24
C ALA A 94 -2.83 -7.37 -3.93
N ILE A 95 -3.19 -7.50 -5.21
CA ILE A 95 -3.84 -6.45 -6.00
C ILE A 95 -5.20 -6.09 -5.40
N GLN A 96 -6.03 -7.09 -5.05
CA GLN A 96 -7.36 -6.84 -4.49
C GLN A 96 -7.35 -6.14 -3.13
N VAL A 97 -6.28 -6.32 -2.34
CA VAL A 97 -6.17 -5.74 -1.00
C VAL A 97 -5.47 -4.39 -1.03
N ALA A 98 -4.32 -4.31 -1.70
CA ALA A 98 -3.35 -3.24 -1.51
C ALA A 98 -3.27 -2.26 -2.70
N SER A 99 -3.60 -2.68 -3.93
CA SER A 99 -3.46 -1.79 -5.08
C SER A 99 -4.33 -0.56 -4.91
N ARG A 100 -3.89 0.57 -5.47
CA ARG A 100 -4.75 1.76 -5.57
C ARG A 100 -5.99 1.42 -6.39
N ALA A 101 -7.13 1.98 -5.99
CA ALA A 101 -8.41 1.67 -6.61
C ALA A 101 -8.44 2.00 -8.12
N HIS A 102 -7.76 3.08 -8.53
CA HIS A 102 -7.68 3.51 -9.94
C HIS A 102 -6.90 2.54 -10.83
N GLU A 103 -5.81 1.94 -10.32
CA GLU A 103 -4.95 1.06 -11.11
C GLU A 103 -5.44 -0.40 -11.09
N ARG A 104 -6.32 -0.75 -10.15
CA ARG A 104 -6.69 -2.14 -9.84
C ARG A 104 -7.19 -2.92 -11.03
N VAL A 105 -8.14 -2.34 -11.78
CA VAL A 105 -8.76 -3.04 -12.90
C VAL A 105 -7.74 -3.31 -14.01
N GLY A 106 -6.90 -2.33 -14.34
CA GLY A 106 -5.82 -2.49 -15.31
C GLY A 106 -4.85 -3.59 -14.88
N LEU A 107 -4.42 -3.60 -13.63
CA LEU A 107 -3.52 -4.63 -13.09
C LEU A 107 -4.14 -6.03 -13.13
N LEU A 108 -5.42 -6.18 -12.77
CA LEU A 108 -6.12 -7.48 -12.81
C LEU A 108 -6.33 -7.99 -14.24
N GLN A 109 -6.71 -7.12 -15.17
CA GLN A 109 -6.87 -7.49 -16.58
C GLN A 109 -5.54 -7.89 -17.21
N ARG A 110 -4.46 -7.17 -16.88
CA ARG A 110 -3.11 -7.51 -17.32
C ARG A 110 -2.66 -8.84 -16.75
N LEU A 111 -2.88 -9.07 -15.45
CA LEU A 111 -2.59 -10.35 -14.79
C LEU A 111 -3.34 -11.51 -15.46
N ARG A 112 -4.63 -11.34 -15.75
CA ARG A 112 -5.44 -12.35 -16.45
C ARG A 112 -4.86 -12.68 -17.83
N THR A 113 -4.45 -11.66 -18.57
CA THR A 113 -3.88 -11.82 -19.91
C THR A 113 -2.52 -12.51 -19.87
N ALA A 114 -1.63 -12.06 -18.97
CA ALA A 114 -0.31 -12.62 -18.77
C ALA A 114 -0.37 -14.08 -18.29
N ALA A 115 -1.26 -14.40 -17.35
CA ALA A 115 -1.51 -15.76 -16.90
C ALA A 115 -2.02 -16.67 -18.03
N GLY A 116 -3.00 -16.19 -18.80
CA GLY A 116 -3.57 -16.93 -19.93
C GLY A 116 -2.55 -17.26 -21.01
N LYS A 117 -1.62 -16.33 -21.30
CA LYS A 117 -0.51 -16.55 -22.25
C LYS A 117 0.36 -17.75 -21.87
N HIS A 118 0.50 -18.03 -20.57
CA HIS A 118 1.27 -19.15 -20.03
C HIS A 118 0.42 -20.35 -19.61
N GLY A 119 -0.84 -20.40 -20.05
CA GLY A 119 -1.72 -21.55 -19.88
C GLY A 119 -2.45 -21.64 -18.54
N PHE A 120 -2.45 -20.58 -17.73
CA PHE A 120 -3.19 -20.52 -16.47
C PHE A 120 -4.48 -19.70 -16.59
N SER A 121 -5.59 -20.29 -16.17
CA SER A 121 -6.91 -19.64 -16.07
C SER A 121 -7.51 -19.91 -14.69
N SER A 122 -8.07 -18.89 -14.05
CA SER A 122 -8.67 -19.01 -12.72
C SER A 122 -10.03 -18.32 -12.68
N ALA A 123 -11.06 -19.05 -12.24
CA ALA A 123 -12.40 -18.51 -12.03
C ALA A 123 -12.40 -17.40 -10.96
N GLU A 124 -11.51 -17.48 -9.97
CA GLU A 124 -11.34 -16.45 -8.95
C GLU A 124 -10.80 -15.15 -9.56
N LEU A 125 -9.86 -15.25 -10.50
CA LEU A 125 -9.31 -14.10 -11.21
C LEU A 125 -10.36 -13.45 -12.12
N ASP A 126 -11.14 -14.25 -12.85
CA ASP A 126 -12.24 -13.73 -13.68
C ASP A 126 -13.32 -13.04 -12.85
N THR A 127 -13.70 -13.65 -11.72
CA THR A 127 -14.67 -13.07 -10.78
C THR A 127 -14.14 -11.76 -10.19
N ALA A 128 -12.86 -11.70 -9.83
CA ALA A 128 -12.23 -10.48 -9.36
C ALA A 128 -12.25 -9.38 -10.42
N VAL A 129 -11.88 -9.68 -11.67
CA VAL A 129 -11.95 -8.71 -12.77
C VAL A 129 -13.37 -8.17 -12.91
N ALA A 130 -14.38 -9.03 -13.02
CA ALA A 130 -15.77 -8.62 -13.18
C ALA A 130 -16.25 -7.72 -12.04
N ARG A 131 -15.98 -8.14 -10.80
CA ARG A 131 -16.35 -7.37 -9.60
C ARG A 131 -15.69 -6.00 -9.60
N TRP A 132 -14.36 -5.95 -9.72
CA TRP A 132 -13.61 -4.70 -9.57
C TRP A 132 -13.84 -3.74 -10.72
N THR A 133 -14.18 -4.23 -11.92
CA THR A 133 -14.67 -3.38 -13.02
C THR A 133 -15.99 -2.69 -12.66
N SER A 134 -16.92 -3.39 -12.01
CA SER A 134 -18.21 -2.80 -11.59
C SER A 134 -18.08 -1.75 -10.49
N GLU A 135 -17.03 -1.84 -9.67
CA GLU A 135 -16.75 -0.93 -8.54
C GLU A 135 -15.65 0.09 -8.86
N ALA A 136 -15.25 0.22 -10.13
CA ALA A 136 -14.12 1.06 -10.52
C ALA A 136 -14.40 2.55 -10.28
N PRO A 137 -13.45 3.31 -9.69
CA PRO A 137 -13.56 4.76 -9.63
C PRO A 137 -13.51 5.38 -11.03
N GLU A 138 -13.84 6.67 -11.12
CA GLU A 138 -13.57 7.45 -12.34
C GLU A 138 -12.08 7.40 -12.69
N PRO A 139 -11.70 7.26 -13.97
CA PRO A 139 -10.30 7.41 -14.39
C PRO A 139 -9.74 8.77 -13.98
N ARG A 140 -8.46 8.82 -13.59
CA ARG A 140 -7.81 10.06 -13.12
C ARG A 140 -7.48 11.06 -14.22
N HIS A 141 -7.39 10.60 -15.47
CA HIS A 141 -7.10 11.50 -16.58
C HIS A 141 -8.28 12.43 -16.81
N SER A 142 -7.98 13.61 -17.36
CA SER A 142 -8.90 14.71 -17.66
C SER A 142 -9.96 14.35 -18.72
N SER A 143 -10.61 13.20 -18.61
CA SER A 143 -11.79 12.92 -19.39
C SER A 143 -12.90 13.78 -18.83
N THR A 144 -13.14 14.92 -19.48
CA THR A 144 -14.53 15.35 -19.63
C THR A 144 -15.28 14.12 -20.15
N PRO A 145 -16.27 13.58 -19.42
CA PRO A 145 -16.99 12.39 -19.84
C PRO A 145 -17.46 12.58 -21.28
N SER A 146 -17.01 11.68 -22.16
CA SER A 146 -17.39 11.68 -23.56
C SER A 146 -18.71 10.95 -23.74
N LYS A 147 -19.44 11.28 -24.81
CA LYS A 147 -20.81 10.80 -25.05
C LYS A 147 -20.97 9.28 -24.95
N TYR A 148 -19.94 8.53 -25.34
CA TYR A 148 -19.98 7.06 -25.45
C TYR A 148 -19.27 6.33 -24.29
N ASP A 149 -18.79 7.05 -23.27
CA ASP A 149 -17.99 6.43 -22.20
C ASP A 149 -18.77 5.41 -21.35
N SER A 150 -20.11 5.51 -21.36
CA SER A 150 -21.00 4.59 -20.65
C SER A 150 -21.23 3.26 -21.35
N ASP A 151 -20.90 3.13 -22.65
CA ASP A 151 -21.18 1.92 -23.43
C ASP A 151 -20.11 0.85 -23.12
N ALA A 152 -20.46 -0.22 -22.42
CA ALA A 152 -19.51 -1.22 -21.91
C ALA A 152 -19.16 -2.32 -22.92
N THR A 153 -19.96 -2.48 -23.97
CA THR A 153 -19.76 -3.47 -25.03
C THR A 153 -19.86 -2.83 -26.41
N LEU A 154 -19.24 -3.45 -27.42
CA LEU A 154 -19.37 -2.94 -28.79
C LEU A 154 -20.83 -3.00 -29.28
N GLU A 155 -21.65 -3.93 -28.79
CA GLU A 155 -23.08 -4.01 -29.08
C GLU A 155 -23.88 -2.86 -28.47
N GLU A 156 -23.50 -2.38 -27.29
CA GLU A 156 -24.05 -1.15 -26.69
C GLU A 156 -23.61 0.07 -27.49
N LEU A 157 -22.33 0.15 -27.81
CA LEU A 157 -21.77 1.22 -28.61
C LEU A 157 -22.40 1.30 -30.00
N GLU A 158 -22.65 0.16 -30.65
CA GLU A 158 -23.32 0.08 -31.94
C GLU A 158 -24.74 0.65 -31.86
N ARG A 159 -25.51 0.30 -30.83
CA ARG A 159 -26.84 0.87 -30.59
C ARG A 159 -26.79 2.38 -30.34
N ALA A 160 -25.77 2.85 -29.62
CA ALA A 160 -25.56 4.28 -29.40
C ALA A 160 -25.21 5.01 -30.70
N PHE A 161 -24.36 4.42 -31.55
CA PHE A 161 -24.03 4.95 -32.87
C PHE A 161 -25.25 4.96 -33.80
N GLU A 162 -26.08 3.91 -33.76
CA GLU A 162 -27.34 3.85 -34.52
C GLU A 162 -28.32 4.95 -34.13
N ALA A 163 -28.39 5.29 -32.85
CA ALA A 163 -29.23 6.39 -32.36
C ALA A 163 -28.74 7.76 -32.82
N ASP A 164 -27.43 7.90 -33.08
CA ASP A 164 -26.78 9.13 -33.53
C ASP A 164 -26.71 9.27 -35.06
N GLY A 165 -26.89 8.18 -35.80
CA GLY A 165 -26.82 8.15 -37.26
C GLY A 165 -25.38 8.11 -37.78
N ASP A 166 -25.13 8.80 -38.90
CA ASP A 166 -23.84 8.77 -39.60
C ASP A 166 -22.85 9.83 -39.08
N GLU A 167 -23.33 10.90 -38.44
CA GLU A 167 -22.51 11.97 -37.85
C GLU A 167 -22.21 11.67 -36.38
N LEU A 168 -21.29 10.74 -36.15
CA LEU A 168 -20.86 10.37 -34.80
C LEU A 168 -20.07 11.49 -34.12
N ASN A 169 -20.14 11.52 -32.79
CA ASN A 169 -19.32 12.45 -32.00
C ASN A 169 -17.82 12.17 -32.22
N TYR A 170 -16.99 13.20 -32.18
CA TYR A 170 -15.53 13.10 -32.33
C TYR A 170 -14.89 12.03 -31.42
N ASN A 171 -15.53 11.69 -30.28
CA ASN A 171 -15.01 10.68 -29.37
C ASN A 171 -15.33 9.21 -29.74
N ALA A 172 -16.15 8.97 -30.78
CA ALA A 172 -16.53 7.61 -31.23
C ALA A 172 -15.33 6.69 -31.53
N PRO A 173 -14.29 7.14 -32.27
CA PRO A 173 -13.12 6.30 -32.56
C PRO A 173 -12.38 5.83 -31.29
N TYR A 174 -12.27 6.69 -30.27
CA TYR A 174 -11.58 6.32 -29.02
C TYR A 174 -12.32 5.18 -28.32
N ARG A 175 -13.64 5.33 -28.10
CA ARG A 175 -14.42 4.29 -27.42
C ARG A 175 -14.47 3.00 -28.22
N PHE A 176 -14.61 3.10 -29.54
CA PHE A 176 -14.59 1.93 -30.42
C PHE A 176 -13.26 1.16 -30.28
N ARG A 177 -12.12 1.85 -30.35
CA ARG A 177 -10.79 1.25 -30.22
C ARG A 177 -10.64 0.48 -28.90
N ASP A 178 -11.04 1.12 -27.80
CA ASP A 178 -10.89 0.56 -26.46
C ASP A 178 -11.68 -0.75 -26.29
N LEU A 179 -12.86 -0.87 -26.93
CA LEU A 179 -13.68 -2.08 -26.88
C LEU A 179 -13.31 -3.11 -27.97
N ALA A 180 -12.83 -2.64 -29.11
CA ALA A 180 -12.54 -3.48 -30.27
C ALA A 180 -11.32 -4.40 -30.10
N GLU A 181 -10.40 -4.08 -29.19
CA GLU A 181 -9.20 -4.88 -28.98
C GLU A 181 -9.51 -6.28 -28.42
N ALA A 182 -10.60 -6.43 -27.63
CA ALA A 182 -11.01 -7.69 -27.03
C ALA A 182 -12.29 -8.32 -27.66
N ALA A 183 -13.08 -7.53 -28.38
CA ALA A 183 -14.36 -7.97 -28.94
C ALA A 183 -14.20 -9.01 -30.08
N PRO A 184 -15.25 -9.78 -30.43
CA PRO A 184 -15.22 -10.70 -31.58
C PRO A 184 -14.95 -9.99 -32.91
N LEU A 185 -14.04 -10.52 -33.74
CA LEU A 185 -13.60 -9.87 -34.99
C LEU A 185 -14.75 -9.51 -35.94
N HIS A 186 -15.77 -10.36 -36.06
CA HIS A 186 -16.92 -10.12 -36.93
C HIS A 186 -17.71 -8.87 -36.52
N LEU A 187 -17.79 -8.58 -35.22
CA LEU A 187 -18.51 -7.45 -34.65
C LEU A 187 -17.73 -6.15 -34.86
N VAL A 188 -16.42 -6.19 -34.57
CA VAL A 188 -15.48 -5.09 -34.86
C VAL A 188 -15.54 -4.72 -36.33
N ARG A 189 -15.49 -5.72 -37.21
CA ARG A 189 -15.57 -5.55 -38.67
C ARG A 189 -16.87 -4.89 -39.10
N ARG A 190 -18.02 -5.40 -38.63
CA ARG A 190 -19.34 -4.87 -38.96
C ARG A 190 -19.45 -3.38 -38.64
N MET A 191 -19.03 -2.98 -37.44
CA MET A 191 -19.08 -1.59 -37.04
C MET A 191 -18.09 -0.74 -37.84
N PHE A 192 -16.85 -1.20 -38.00
CA PHE A 192 -15.84 -0.48 -38.77
C PHE A 192 -16.27 -0.25 -40.24
N GLU A 193 -16.83 -1.26 -40.90
CA GLU A 193 -17.31 -1.15 -42.29
C GLU A 193 -18.54 -0.25 -42.42
N ARG A 194 -19.32 -0.06 -41.36
CA ARG A 194 -20.57 0.70 -41.39
C ARG A 194 -20.36 2.21 -41.24
N TRP A 195 -19.49 2.64 -40.33
CA TRP A 195 -19.31 4.07 -40.03
C TRP A 195 -18.02 4.63 -40.63
N GLN A 196 -18.17 5.61 -41.52
CA GLN A 196 -17.03 6.25 -42.21
C GLN A 196 -16.06 6.93 -41.23
N VAL A 197 -16.57 7.52 -40.13
CA VAL A 197 -15.75 8.16 -39.08
C VAL A 197 -14.73 7.18 -38.47
N LEU A 198 -15.08 5.90 -38.32
CA LEU A 198 -14.16 4.87 -37.83
C LEU A 198 -13.14 4.48 -38.90
N GLN A 199 -13.55 4.46 -40.17
CA GLN A 199 -12.65 4.14 -41.28
C GLN A 199 -11.63 5.24 -41.49
N ASP A 200 -12.04 6.49 -41.37
CA ASP A 200 -11.18 7.66 -41.55
C ASP A 200 -10.21 7.84 -40.38
N ASP A 201 -10.57 7.39 -39.17
CA ASP A 201 -9.65 7.35 -38.04
C ASP A 201 -8.51 6.34 -38.26
N VAL A 202 -7.30 6.88 -38.28
CA VAL A 202 -6.06 6.15 -38.53
C VAL A 202 -5.84 5.02 -37.52
N ARG A 203 -6.14 5.27 -36.24
CA ARG A 203 -5.89 4.31 -35.16
C ARG A 203 -6.88 3.14 -35.25
N CYS A 204 -8.15 3.42 -35.53
CA CYS A 204 -9.16 2.39 -35.77
C CYS A 204 -8.84 1.54 -37.00
N ARG A 205 -8.41 2.18 -38.10
CA ARG A 205 -8.02 1.48 -39.33
C ARG A 205 -6.86 0.50 -39.07
N PHE A 206 -5.79 0.95 -38.40
CA PHE A 206 -4.63 0.09 -38.15
C PHE A 206 -4.84 -0.94 -37.03
N LEU A 207 -5.72 -0.66 -36.05
CA LEU A 207 -6.23 -1.69 -35.15
C LEU A 207 -6.90 -2.82 -35.95
N MET A 208 -7.76 -2.48 -36.92
CA MET A 208 -8.42 -3.47 -37.75
C MET A 208 -7.42 -4.29 -38.59
N VAL A 209 -6.40 -3.65 -39.15
CA VAL A 209 -5.32 -4.34 -39.88
C VAL A 209 -4.62 -5.36 -38.99
N ARG A 210 -4.25 -4.99 -37.75
CA ARG A 210 -3.60 -5.89 -36.79
C ARG A 210 -4.51 -7.08 -36.46
N ARG A 211 -5.78 -6.82 -36.18
CA ARG A 211 -6.78 -7.85 -35.85
C ARG A 211 -7.02 -8.83 -37.01
N LEU A 212 -7.11 -8.34 -38.25
CA LEU A 212 -7.24 -9.16 -39.45
C LEU A 212 -5.98 -9.99 -39.72
N ALA A 213 -4.80 -9.41 -39.52
CA ALA A 213 -3.53 -10.11 -39.68
C ALA A 213 -3.42 -11.32 -38.73
N VAL A 214 -3.77 -11.12 -37.45
CA VAL A 214 -3.76 -12.19 -36.44
C VAL A 214 -4.78 -13.29 -36.77
N ALA A 215 -5.93 -12.94 -37.33
CA ALA A 215 -6.95 -13.89 -37.77
C ALA A 215 -6.63 -14.58 -39.12
N GLY A 216 -5.50 -14.24 -39.76
CA GLY A 216 -5.11 -14.80 -41.07
C GLY A 216 -5.81 -14.18 -42.27
N GLU A 217 -6.63 -13.13 -42.10
CA GLU A 217 -7.32 -12.39 -43.17
C GLU A 217 -6.39 -11.35 -43.84
N VAL A 218 -5.21 -11.80 -44.28
CA VAL A 218 -4.12 -10.95 -44.78
C VAL A 218 -4.51 -10.10 -46.00
N GLU A 219 -5.33 -10.64 -46.90
CA GLU A 219 -5.74 -9.91 -48.12
C GLU A 219 -6.65 -8.72 -47.81
N TYR A 220 -7.51 -8.84 -46.80
CA TYR A 220 -8.34 -7.71 -46.41
C TYR A 220 -7.53 -6.66 -45.64
N ALA A 221 -6.62 -7.10 -44.78
CA ALA A 221 -5.65 -6.23 -44.12
C ALA A 221 -4.82 -5.40 -45.14
N LYS A 222 -4.34 -6.03 -46.22
CA LYS A 222 -3.62 -5.34 -47.31
C LYS A 222 -4.48 -4.27 -48.01
N LYS A 223 -5.77 -4.53 -48.24
CA LYS A 223 -6.69 -3.55 -48.85
C LYS A 223 -6.84 -2.30 -47.98
N LEU A 224 -6.94 -2.45 -46.67
CA LEU A 224 -7.02 -1.31 -45.75
C LEU A 224 -5.74 -0.45 -45.77
N ILE A 225 -4.57 -1.07 -45.89
CA ILE A 225 -3.29 -0.35 -46.06
C ILE A 225 -3.29 0.42 -47.40
N GLN A 226 -3.67 -0.21 -48.50
CA GLN A 226 -3.71 0.43 -49.82
C GLN A 226 -4.72 1.61 -49.87
N GLY A 227 -5.86 1.45 -49.19
CA GLY A 227 -6.86 2.51 -49.04
C GLY A 227 -6.30 3.74 -48.30
N TYR A 228 -5.44 3.53 -47.30
CA TYR A 228 -4.76 4.62 -46.60
C TYR A 228 -3.72 5.32 -47.49
N GLU A 229 -2.90 4.57 -48.24
CA GLU A 229 -1.92 5.12 -49.19
C GLU A 229 -2.56 6.03 -50.24
N SER A 230 -3.80 5.70 -50.65
CA SER A 230 -4.53 6.40 -51.72
C SER A 230 -5.37 7.58 -51.21
N SER A 231 -5.36 7.86 -49.90
CA SER A 231 -6.19 8.90 -49.27
C SER A 231 -5.65 10.32 -49.49
N LYS A 232 -6.52 11.34 -49.40
CA LYS A 232 -6.20 12.76 -49.71
C LYS A 232 -5.32 13.45 -48.66
N GLU A 233 -5.25 12.92 -47.44
CA GLU A 233 -4.36 13.38 -46.36
C GLU A 233 -3.48 12.23 -45.88
N PRO A 234 -2.53 11.76 -46.69
CA PRO A 234 -1.56 10.83 -46.17
C PRO A 234 -0.55 11.66 -45.33
N TRP A 235 -0.02 11.06 -44.26
CA TRP A 235 1.16 11.54 -43.49
C TRP A 235 0.89 12.56 -42.36
N SER A 236 0.29 12.12 -41.23
CA SER A 236 0.17 12.96 -40.03
C SER A 236 1.51 13.20 -39.32
N SER A 237 2.17 12.12 -38.86
CA SER A 237 3.43 12.15 -38.12
C SER A 237 3.88 10.72 -37.80
N TRP A 238 5.16 10.54 -37.50
CA TRP A 238 5.71 9.35 -36.83
C TRP A 238 5.43 9.35 -35.32
N SER A 239 5.28 10.52 -34.71
CA SER A 239 4.90 10.66 -33.30
C SER A 239 3.46 10.21 -33.08
N GLN A 240 3.27 9.21 -32.22
CA GLN A 240 1.95 8.72 -31.81
C GLN A 240 1.14 9.82 -31.10
N TRP A 241 1.82 10.73 -30.41
CA TRP A 241 1.23 11.93 -29.80
C TRP A 241 0.68 12.92 -30.83
N MET A 242 1.29 13.01 -32.01
CA MET A 242 0.83 13.84 -33.14
C MET A 242 0.01 13.01 -34.16
N GLY A 243 -0.66 11.96 -33.69
CA GLY A 243 -1.57 11.12 -34.48
C GLY A 243 -0.94 9.82 -35.01
N GLY A 244 0.38 9.75 -35.18
CA GLY A 244 1.11 8.50 -35.43
C GLY A 244 0.84 7.78 -36.75
N GLY A 245 0.21 8.41 -37.74
CA GLY A 245 -0.23 7.70 -38.94
C GLY A 245 0.89 7.08 -39.77
N LYS A 246 2.07 7.71 -39.82
CA LYS A 246 3.24 7.12 -40.50
C LYS A 246 3.75 5.89 -39.74
N PHE A 247 3.80 5.98 -38.42
CA PHE A 247 4.21 4.90 -37.54
C PHE A 247 3.31 3.68 -37.69
N PHE A 248 1.99 3.83 -37.50
CA PHE A 248 1.05 2.71 -37.57
C PHE A 248 1.02 2.06 -38.96
N TYR A 249 1.21 2.86 -40.01
CA TYR A 249 1.31 2.35 -41.38
C TYR A 249 2.53 1.44 -41.59
N PHE A 250 3.73 1.87 -41.18
CA PHE A 250 4.92 1.06 -41.34
C PHE A 250 4.97 -0.13 -40.37
N GLU A 251 4.41 0.02 -39.17
CA GLU A 251 4.19 -1.09 -38.24
C GLU A 251 3.29 -2.16 -38.88
N ALA A 252 2.16 -1.76 -39.44
CA ALA A 252 1.24 -2.66 -40.14
C ALA A 252 1.87 -3.31 -41.38
N LYS A 253 2.66 -2.55 -42.17
CA LYS A 253 3.42 -3.11 -43.29
C LYS A 253 4.42 -4.16 -42.83
N LYS A 254 5.17 -3.88 -41.76
CA LYS A 254 6.11 -4.85 -41.17
C LYS A 254 5.39 -6.10 -40.68
N LEU A 255 4.22 -5.96 -40.07
CA LEU A 255 3.42 -7.09 -39.61
C LEU A 255 2.99 -8.02 -40.77
N LEU A 256 2.61 -7.45 -41.92
CA LEU A 256 2.10 -8.22 -43.06
C LEU A 256 3.19 -8.71 -44.04
N GLN A 257 4.26 -7.95 -44.22
CA GLN A 257 5.30 -8.19 -45.23
C GLN A 257 6.64 -8.60 -44.62
N GLY A 258 6.77 -8.55 -43.29
CA GLY A 258 7.99 -8.91 -42.57
C GLY A 258 9.04 -7.79 -42.55
N PRO A 259 10.25 -8.09 -42.05
CA PRO A 259 11.30 -7.09 -41.79
C PRO A 259 11.86 -6.36 -43.04
N SER A 260 11.54 -6.81 -44.25
CA SER A 260 12.00 -6.18 -45.49
C SER A 260 11.45 -4.75 -45.69
N THR A 261 10.45 -4.34 -44.92
CA THR A 261 9.87 -2.98 -44.97
C THR A 261 10.64 -1.97 -44.12
N SER A 262 11.51 -2.42 -43.21
CA SER A 262 12.26 -1.55 -42.29
C SER A 262 13.16 -0.52 -43.01
N PRO A 263 13.88 -0.84 -44.10
CA PRO A 263 14.67 0.16 -44.84
C PRO A 263 13.83 1.33 -45.38
N ALA A 264 12.68 1.04 -45.99
CA ALA A 264 11.78 2.08 -46.51
C ALA A 264 11.15 2.91 -45.37
N ALA A 265 10.89 2.28 -44.23
CA ALA A 265 10.44 2.96 -43.02
C ALA A 265 11.51 3.91 -42.47
N PHE A 266 12.78 3.48 -42.46
CA PHE A 266 13.92 4.29 -42.06
C PHE A 266 14.13 5.51 -42.97
N GLU A 267 14.12 5.33 -44.29
CA GLU A 267 14.23 6.44 -45.24
C GLU A 267 13.09 7.45 -45.03
N ASN A 268 11.86 6.97 -44.85
CA ASN A 268 10.72 7.85 -44.65
C ASN A 268 10.80 8.68 -43.36
N ILE A 269 11.24 8.10 -42.23
CA ILE A 269 11.39 8.88 -41.00
C ILE A 269 12.50 9.93 -41.13
N VAL A 270 13.60 9.60 -41.81
CA VAL A 270 14.70 10.55 -42.08
C VAL A 270 14.20 11.71 -42.94
N ASP A 271 13.49 11.41 -44.03
CA ASP A 271 12.88 12.44 -44.89
C ASP A 271 11.89 13.32 -44.12
N SER A 272 11.09 12.71 -43.23
CA SER A 272 10.12 13.43 -42.41
C SER A 272 10.76 14.38 -41.41
N VAL A 273 11.85 13.94 -40.76
CA VAL A 273 12.63 14.77 -39.83
C VAL A 273 13.35 15.89 -40.56
N THR A 274 14.00 15.60 -41.69
CA THR A 274 14.73 16.60 -42.48
C THR A 274 13.81 17.65 -43.12
N ALA A 275 12.58 17.26 -43.48
CA ALA A 275 11.54 18.18 -43.94
C ALA A 275 10.88 19.01 -42.83
N GLY A 276 11.26 18.82 -41.55
CA GLY A 276 10.68 19.53 -40.41
C GLY A 276 9.23 19.15 -40.09
N GLN A 277 8.77 18.00 -40.57
CA GLN A 277 7.41 17.51 -40.34
C GLN A 277 7.23 16.84 -38.98
N GLU A 278 8.32 16.54 -38.28
CA GLU A 278 8.32 15.81 -37.02
C GLU A 278 8.94 16.64 -35.89
N SER A 279 8.31 16.60 -34.71
CA SER A 279 8.93 17.07 -33.48
C SER A 279 9.93 16.02 -32.98
N THR A 280 11.23 16.33 -33.04
CA THR A 280 12.29 15.44 -32.57
C THR A 280 12.10 15.03 -31.10
N GLN A 281 11.65 15.95 -30.24
CA GLN A 281 11.31 15.63 -28.85
C GLN A 281 10.20 14.58 -28.73
N SER A 282 9.17 14.67 -29.58
CA SER A 282 8.05 13.71 -29.57
C SER A 282 8.44 12.35 -30.16
N LEU A 283 9.40 12.31 -31.09
CA LEU A 283 9.97 11.06 -31.59
C LEU A 283 10.85 10.38 -30.54
N LEU A 284 11.66 11.15 -29.80
CA LEU A 284 12.50 10.63 -28.71
C LEU A 284 11.67 9.94 -27.62
N THR A 285 10.46 10.43 -27.33
CA THR A 285 9.57 9.80 -26.34
C THR A 285 8.97 8.47 -26.79
N ALA A 286 8.97 8.15 -28.08
CA ALA A 286 8.40 6.92 -28.66
C ALA A 286 9.47 6.04 -29.34
N LEU A 287 10.75 6.27 -29.01
CA LEU A 287 11.89 5.67 -29.69
C LEU A 287 11.91 4.14 -29.58
N ASP A 288 11.47 3.62 -28.43
CA ASP A 288 11.31 2.20 -28.13
C ASP A 288 10.31 1.49 -29.04
N SER A 289 9.27 2.20 -29.47
CA SER A 289 8.28 1.71 -30.43
C SER A 289 8.75 1.90 -31.87
N ILE A 290 9.36 3.05 -32.19
CA ILE A 290 9.77 3.41 -33.56
C ILE A 290 10.96 2.56 -34.04
N LEU A 291 11.97 2.36 -33.21
CA LEU A 291 13.20 1.66 -33.61
C LEU A 291 12.95 0.23 -34.11
N PRO A 292 12.13 -0.59 -33.44
CA PRO A 292 11.71 -1.88 -33.98
C PRO A 292 11.02 -1.78 -35.33
N VAL A 293 10.35 -0.69 -35.70
CA VAL A 293 9.70 -0.57 -37.01
C VAL A 293 10.72 -0.28 -38.10
N ILE A 294 11.64 0.66 -37.86
CA ILE A 294 12.62 1.13 -38.85
C ILE A 294 13.89 0.27 -38.94
N SER A 295 14.10 -0.64 -37.98
CA SER A 295 15.20 -1.61 -38.00
C SER A 295 14.71 -3.01 -37.64
N ALA A 296 15.15 -4.01 -38.41
CA ALA A 296 14.88 -5.41 -38.12
C ALA A 296 15.54 -5.86 -36.81
N THR A 297 16.74 -5.34 -36.54
CA THR A 297 17.56 -5.63 -35.36
C THR A 297 18.18 -4.33 -34.87
N PRO A 298 17.47 -3.54 -34.04
CA PRO A 298 18.01 -2.30 -33.50
C PRO A 298 19.31 -2.56 -32.72
N ASP A 299 20.40 -1.91 -33.13
CA ASP A 299 21.65 -1.93 -32.37
C ASP A 299 21.57 -0.89 -31.25
N TRP A 300 20.90 -1.28 -30.17
CA TRP A 300 20.72 -0.43 -28.99
C TRP A 300 22.04 0.13 -28.44
N PRO A 301 23.12 -0.67 -28.28
CA PRO A 301 24.42 -0.14 -27.91
C PRO A 301 24.92 0.98 -28.83
N ALA A 302 24.92 0.78 -30.15
CA ALA A 302 25.39 1.80 -31.08
C ALA A 302 24.53 3.06 -31.05
N ILE A 303 23.21 2.91 -30.93
CA ILE A 303 22.28 4.04 -30.82
C ILE A 303 22.55 4.85 -29.54
N TRP A 304 22.77 4.19 -28.41
CA TRP A 304 23.12 4.86 -27.16
C TRP A 304 24.48 5.55 -27.23
N SER A 305 25.48 4.94 -27.89
CA SER A 305 26.78 5.58 -28.12
C SER A 305 26.68 6.83 -29.00
N LEU A 306 25.84 6.80 -30.04
CA LEU A 306 25.58 7.98 -30.87
C LEU A 306 24.89 9.08 -30.07
N LEU A 307 23.91 8.72 -29.24
CA LEU A 307 23.26 9.70 -28.36
C LEU A 307 24.26 10.29 -27.37
N GLU A 308 25.12 9.47 -26.76
CA GLU A 308 26.18 9.90 -25.86
C GLU A 308 27.13 10.90 -26.54
N GLU A 309 27.57 10.61 -27.77
CA GLU A 309 28.42 11.50 -28.56
C GLU A 309 27.74 12.86 -28.80
N GLN A 310 26.46 12.85 -29.18
CA GLN A 310 25.69 14.08 -29.40
C GLN A 310 25.47 14.85 -28.10
N MET A 311 25.13 14.15 -27.01
CA MET A 311 24.94 14.76 -25.69
C MET A 311 26.23 15.40 -25.19
N ALA A 312 27.41 14.78 -25.42
CA ALA A 312 28.71 15.32 -25.02
C ALA A 312 29.02 16.70 -25.61
N CYS A 313 28.43 17.02 -26.77
CA CYS A 313 28.56 18.32 -27.42
C CYS A 313 27.65 19.41 -26.80
N THR A 314 26.67 19.04 -25.97
CA THR A 314 25.73 19.99 -25.35
C THR A 314 26.36 20.70 -24.15
N ARG A 315 25.99 21.98 -23.95
CA ARG A 315 26.43 22.76 -22.79
C ARG A 315 25.97 22.10 -21.49
N GLU A 316 24.75 21.58 -21.47
CA GLU A 316 24.11 20.96 -20.32
C GLU A 316 24.90 19.73 -19.86
N PHE A 317 25.33 18.87 -20.79
CA PHE A 317 26.18 17.74 -20.46
C PHE A 317 27.55 18.17 -19.93
N GLN A 318 28.16 19.20 -20.54
CA GLN A 318 29.45 19.74 -20.10
C GLN A 318 29.41 20.39 -18.72
N LEU A 319 28.24 20.88 -18.28
CA LEU A 319 28.01 21.38 -16.93
C LEU A 319 27.78 20.25 -15.91
N GLY A 320 27.34 19.08 -16.38
CA GLY A 320 27.12 17.90 -15.57
C GLY A 320 28.42 17.21 -15.15
N GLN A 321 28.32 16.30 -14.18
CA GLN A 321 29.39 15.39 -13.84
C GLN A 321 29.07 13.99 -14.38
N PRO A 322 30.03 13.28 -14.98
CA PRO A 322 29.83 11.90 -15.41
C PRO A 322 29.37 11.04 -14.23
N PHE A 323 28.32 10.26 -14.44
CA PHE A 323 27.88 9.29 -13.45
C PHE A 323 28.86 8.10 -13.45
N GLN A 324 29.67 8.00 -12.40
CA GLN A 324 30.60 6.88 -12.21
C GLN A 324 30.04 5.93 -11.15
N PRO A 325 29.53 4.76 -11.55
CA PRO A 325 29.04 3.79 -10.59
C PRO A 325 30.19 3.26 -9.74
N SER A 326 29.92 2.87 -8.50
CA SER A 326 30.90 2.22 -7.65
C SER A 326 31.35 0.89 -8.25
N GLU A 327 32.65 0.60 -8.23
CA GLU A 327 33.19 -0.71 -8.62
C GLU A 327 33.01 -1.78 -7.54
N LEU A 328 32.54 -1.41 -6.35
CA LEU A 328 32.28 -2.36 -5.27
C LEU A 328 31.16 -3.33 -5.68
N PRO A 329 31.32 -4.65 -5.51
CA PRO A 329 30.28 -5.60 -5.86
C PRO A 329 29.01 -5.35 -5.02
N LEU A 330 27.86 -5.56 -5.63
CA LEU A 330 26.54 -5.60 -4.98
C LEU A 330 25.77 -6.75 -5.63
N SER A 331 25.32 -7.73 -4.87
CA SER A 331 24.48 -8.80 -5.43
C SER A 331 23.01 -8.37 -5.51
N ASP A 332 22.20 -9.08 -6.31
CA ASP A 332 20.74 -8.88 -6.33
C ASP A 332 20.12 -9.15 -4.95
N THR A 333 20.68 -10.08 -4.16
CA THR A 333 20.22 -10.35 -2.78
C THR A 333 20.52 -9.17 -1.85
N ASP A 334 21.72 -8.59 -1.94
CA ASP A 334 22.10 -7.42 -1.13
C ASP A 334 21.20 -6.22 -1.46
N LEU A 335 20.83 -6.05 -2.74
CA LEU A 335 19.92 -5.01 -3.18
C LEU A 335 18.52 -5.18 -2.57
N LEU A 336 17.96 -6.39 -2.59
CA LEU A 336 16.66 -6.68 -1.97
C LEU A 336 16.71 -6.44 -0.45
N GLU A 337 17.80 -6.85 0.20
CA GLU A 337 18.00 -6.63 1.63
C GLU A 337 18.09 -5.13 1.95
N ASP A 338 18.83 -4.35 1.15
CA ASP A 338 18.94 -2.90 1.30
C ASP A 338 17.59 -2.18 1.16
N LEU A 339 16.74 -2.60 0.21
CA LEU A 339 15.40 -2.03 0.02
C LEU A 339 14.49 -2.32 1.23
N LEU A 340 14.48 -3.56 1.71
CA LEU A 340 13.69 -3.95 2.88
C LEU A 340 14.20 -3.26 4.15
N HIS A 341 15.52 -3.25 4.36
CA HIS A 341 16.14 -2.58 5.49
C HIS A 341 15.84 -1.08 5.51
N PHE A 342 15.86 -0.42 4.33
CA PHE A 342 15.43 0.97 4.21
C PHE A 342 13.95 1.16 4.57
N ALA A 343 13.06 0.31 4.06
CA ALA A 343 11.62 0.40 4.31
C ALA A 343 11.25 0.20 5.79
N TYR A 344 11.95 -0.68 6.50
CA TYR A 344 11.80 -0.87 7.96
C TYR A 344 12.19 0.39 8.75
N ARG A 345 13.20 1.13 8.29
CA ARG A 345 13.72 2.32 8.99
C ARG A 345 13.01 3.62 8.64
N LEU A 346 12.29 3.66 7.52
CA LEU A 346 11.50 4.84 7.15
C LEU A 346 10.42 5.07 8.22
N PRO A 347 10.30 6.25 8.87
CA PRO A 347 9.36 6.49 9.97
C PRO A 347 7.93 6.70 9.46
N VAL A 348 7.52 5.93 8.46
CA VAL A 348 6.21 5.94 7.83
C VAL A 348 5.55 4.62 8.16
N ALA A 349 4.57 4.66 9.05
CA ALA A 349 4.06 3.44 9.65
C ALA A 349 3.33 2.53 8.65
N GLU A 350 2.75 3.12 7.59
CA GLU A 350 2.18 2.37 6.46
C GLU A 350 3.26 1.57 5.71
N VAL A 351 4.41 2.19 5.44
CA VAL A 351 5.54 1.55 4.74
C VAL A 351 6.15 0.45 5.62
N GLN A 352 6.35 0.72 6.92
CA GLN A 352 6.86 -0.28 7.87
C GLN A 352 5.94 -1.50 7.97
N ARG A 353 4.62 -1.28 7.99
CA ARG A 353 3.61 -2.36 7.98
C ARG A 353 3.74 -3.22 6.73
N HIS A 354 3.83 -2.59 5.56
CA HIS A 354 3.97 -3.28 4.29
C HIS A 354 5.31 -4.03 4.17
N ALA A 355 6.41 -3.43 4.63
CA ALA A 355 7.72 -4.07 4.70
C ALA A 355 7.71 -5.32 5.60
N ARG A 356 7.04 -5.23 6.76
CA ARG A 356 6.89 -6.37 7.67
C ARG A 356 6.04 -7.48 7.07
N ASN A 357 4.88 -7.16 6.48
CA ASN A 357 4.02 -8.15 5.81
C ASN A 357 4.73 -8.85 4.65
N CYS A 358 5.53 -8.10 3.88
CA CYS A 358 6.41 -8.63 2.85
C CYS A 358 7.42 -9.63 3.44
N THR A 359 8.13 -9.22 4.48
CA THR A 359 9.16 -10.02 5.15
C THR A 359 8.61 -11.32 5.75
N LEU A 360 7.39 -11.30 6.29
CA LEU A 360 6.71 -12.50 6.77
C LEU A 360 6.28 -13.42 5.63
N SER A 361 5.92 -12.86 4.48
CA SER A 361 5.63 -13.65 3.28
C SER A 361 6.90 -14.32 2.74
N LEU A 362 8.04 -13.62 2.80
CA LEU A 362 9.36 -14.17 2.47
C LEU A 362 9.78 -15.29 3.45
N ALA A 363 9.47 -15.16 4.74
CA ALA A 363 9.76 -16.19 5.75
C ALA A 363 9.07 -17.53 5.46
N ARG A 364 7.90 -17.50 4.81
CA ARG A 364 7.12 -18.68 4.43
C ARG A 364 7.57 -19.32 3.11
N GLN A 365 8.40 -18.63 2.34
CA GLN A 365 8.94 -19.16 1.09
C GLN A 365 10.13 -20.07 1.37
N THR A 366 10.39 -21.00 0.46
CA THR A 366 11.61 -21.82 0.46
C THR A 366 12.72 -21.17 -0.35
N GLY A 367 13.97 -21.52 -0.10
CA GLY A 367 15.11 -21.10 -0.93
C GLY A 367 15.51 -19.63 -0.73
N LEU A 368 15.47 -18.85 -1.82
CA LEU A 368 15.95 -17.45 -1.84
C LEU A 368 15.15 -16.54 -0.89
N GLY A 369 13.83 -16.68 -0.85
CA GLY A 369 12.97 -15.88 0.05
C GLY A 369 13.32 -16.08 1.53
N GLN A 370 13.50 -17.34 1.96
CA GLN A 370 13.92 -17.65 3.32
C GLN A 370 15.32 -17.13 3.62
N SER A 371 16.24 -17.23 2.66
CA SER A 371 17.63 -16.76 2.81
C SER A 371 17.69 -15.24 2.98
N LEU A 372 16.91 -14.51 2.18
CA LEU A 372 16.75 -13.06 2.29
C LEU A 372 16.13 -12.66 3.65
N PHE A 373 15.09 -13.37 4.09
CA PHE A 373 14.49 -13.17 5.42
C PHE A 373 15.54 -13.33 6.53
N LYS A 374 16.32 -14.43 6.51
CA LYS A 374 17.38 -14.69 7.48
C LYS A 374 18.45 -13.58 7.48
N SER A 375 18.91 -13.17 6.29
CA SER A 375 19.92 -12.11 6.15
C SER A 375 19.44 -10.80 6.76
N LEU A 376 18.23 -10.36 6.37
CA LEU A 376 17.60 -9.15 6.88
C LEU A 376 17.43 -9.19 8.41
N MET A 377 17.00 -10.31 8.99
CA MET A 377 16.86 -10.44 10.44
C MET A 377 18.20 -10.29 11.15
N ARG A 378 19.29 -10.89 10.62
CA ARG A 378 20.64 -10.70 11.20
C ARG A 378 21.07 -9.24 11.17
N ARG A 379 20.87 -8.57 10.03
CA ARG A 379 21.24 -7.16 9.88
C ARG A 379 20.45 -6.25 10.81
N LEU A 380 19.15 -6.49 10.97
CA LEU A 380 18.31 -5.71 11.89
C LEU A 380 18.67 -5.98 13.36
N ILE A 381 18.96 -7.23 13.74
CA ILE A 381 19.43 -7.59 15.10
C ILE A 381 20.73 -6.86 15.46
N ALA A 382 21.65 -6.71 14.50
CA ALA A 382 22.91 -6.00 14.67
C ALA A 382 22.77 -4.47 14.51
N GLY A 383 21.57 -3.97 14.18
CA GLY A 383 21.32 -2.57 13.94
C GLY A 383 21.21 -1.72 15.21
N GLU A 384 21.01 -0.43 15.02
CA GLU A 384 20.85 0.56 16.10
C GLU A 384 19.39 0.96 16.31
N LEU A 385 19.10 1.60 17.45
CA LEU A 385 17.79 2.11 17.84
C LEU A 385 16.71 1.01 17.79
N ASP A 386 15.66 1.18 16.98
CA ASP A 386 14.54 0.23 16.92
C ASP A 386 14.77 -0.96 15.97
N ALA A 387 15.86 -0.99 15.21
CA ALA A 387 16.11 -2.09 14.26
C ALA A 387 16.11 -3.48 14.96
N PRO A 388 16.76 -3.68 16.13
CA PRO A 388 16.67 -4.95 16.85
C PRO A 388 15.25 -5.26 17.33
N LEU A 389 14.49 -4.25 17.76
CA LEU A 389 13.10 -4.44 18.19
C LEU A 389 12.21 -4.89 17.03
N GLN A 390 12.39 -4.30 15.84
CA GLN A 390 11.67 -4.69 14.63
C GLN A 390 11.98 -6.13 14.20
N ALA A 391 13.25 -6.56 14.31
CA ALA A 391 13.65 -7.94 14.05
C ALA A 391 12.97 -8.91 15.02
N LEU A 392 13.10 -8.65 16.33
CA LEU A 392 12.52 -9.50 17.37
C LEU A 392 11.00 -9.57 17.28
N GLY A 393 10.33 -8.45 17.01
CA GLY A 393 8.88 -8.40 16.78
C GLY A 393 8.44 -9.17 15.54
N THR A 394 9.27 -9.26 14.50
CA THR A 394 9.02 -10.07 13.30
C THR A 394 9.24 -11.56 13.59
N LEU A 395 10.33 -11.92 14.27
CA LEU A 395 10.64 -13.30 14.67
C LEU A 395 9.61 -13.88 15.65
N LEU A 396 9.09 -13.08 16.57
CA LEU A 396 8.04 -13.49 17.51
C LEU A 396 6.67 -13.71 16.84
N ALA A 397 6.47 -13.21 15.62
CA ALA A 397 5.22 -13.30 14.87
C ALA A 397 5.17 -14.49 13.89
N VAL A 398 6.26 -15.22 13.74
CA VAL A 398 6.34 -16.45 12.93
C VAL A 398 6.82 -17.61 13.80
N ASP A 399 6.54 -18.84 13.37
CA ASP A 399 7.29 -19.97 13.90
C ASP A 399 8.73 -19.86 13.38
N SER A 400 9.66 -19.66 14.30
CA SER A 400 11.07 -19.39 14.03
C SER A 400 12.00 -20.33 14.80
N ALA A 401 11.48 -21.45 15.32
CA ALA A 401 12.27 -22.39 16.11
C ALA A 401 13.46 -22.95 15.33
N ASP A 402 13.32 -23.11 14.01
CA ASP A 402 14.36 -23.54 13.08
C ASP A 402 15.52 -22.55 12.94
N LEU A 403 15.31 -21.27 13.31
CA LEU A 403 16.32 -20.22 13.22
C LEU A 403 17.18 -20.10 14.48
N ALA A 404 16.80 -20.78 15.56
CA ALA A 404 17.52 -20.75 16.83
C ALA A 404 19.03 -21.10 16.72
N PRO A 405 19.45 -22.11 15.92
CA PRO A 405 20.88 -22.43 15.78
C PRO A 405 21.71 -21.30 15.15
N GLU A 406 21.11 -20.51 14.25
CA GLU A 406 21.81 -19.48 13.49
C GLU A 406 21.75 -18.10 14.17
N LEU A 407 20.61 -17.76 14.79
CA LEU A 407 20.35 -16.44 15.37
C LEU A 407 20.39 -16.44 16.90
N GLY A 408 20.39 -17.61 17.54
CA GLY A 408 20.21 -17.75 18.99
C GLY A 408 21.27 -17.04 19.81
N SER A 409 22.53 -17.06 19.38
CA SER A 409 23.62 -16.34 20.07
C SER A 409 23.44 -14.83 20.02
N ALA A 410 23.04 -14.29 18.85
CA ALA A 410 22.79 -12.87 18.66
C ALA A 410 21.56 -12.40 19.45
N VAL A 411 20.48 -13.18 19.45
CA VAL A 411 19.29 -12.91 20.28
C VAL A 411 19.62 -13.00 21.76
N ALA A 412 20.40 -13.99 22.20
CA ALA A 412 20.81 -14.12 23.58
C ALA A 412 21.65 -12.92 24.07
N ALA A 413 22.50 -12.36 23.21
CA ALA A 413 23.28 -11.16 23.53
C ALA A 413 22.39 -9.92 23.78
N LEU A 414 21.18 -9.88 23.22
CA LEU A 414 20.24 -8.77 23.42
C LEU A 414 19.51 -8.80 24.78
N LEU A 415 19.66 -9.85 25.61
CA LEU A 415 19.04 -9.86 26.94
C LEU A 415 19.57 -8.78 27.88
N SER A 416 20.80 -8.31 27.68
CA SER A 416 21.40 -7.19 28.40
C SER A 416 21.29 -5.85 27.67
N HIS A 417 20.49 -5.79 26.59
CA HIS A 417 20.30 -4.56 25.85
C HIS A 417 19.67 -3.46 26.73
N ARG A 418 20.08 -2.21 26.53
CA ARG A 418 19.61 -1.08 27.37
C ARG A 418 18.16 -0.70 27.12
N ASP A 419 17.64 -0.96 25.92
CA ASP A 419 16.21 -0.84 25.64
C ASP A 419 15.46 -2.04 26.25
N ILE A 420 14.54 -1.77 27.19
CA ILE A 420 13.73 -2.81 27.84
C ILE A 420 12.89 -3.63 26.87
N ALA A 421 12.34 -3.02 25.81
CA ALA A 421 11.49 -3.71 24.84
C ALA A 421 12.31 -4.71 24.02
N VAL A 422 13.52 -4.33 23.60
CA VAL A 422 14.47 -5.24 22.95
C VAL A 422 14.82 -6.40 23.89
N ALA A 423 15.19 -6.07 25.14
CA ALA A 423 15.67 -7.05 26.10
C ALA A 423 14.57 -8.03 26.57
N GLU A 424 13.31 -7.60 26.70
CA GLU A 424 12.18 -8.47 27.04
C GLU A 424 11.72 -9.29 25.83
N SER A 425 11.77 -8.73 24.62
CA SER A 425 11.47 -9.47 23.39
C SER A 425 12.49 -10.59 23.16
N ALA A 426 13.78 -10.29 23.38
CA ALA A 426 14.86 -11.26 23.29
C ALA A 426 14.74 -12.36 24.35
N ALA A 427 14.34 -12.01 25.58
CA ALA A 427 14.10 -12.99 26.64
C ALA A 427 12.93 -13.92 26.29
N LEU A 428 11.80 -13.37 25.81
CA LEU A 428 10.64 -14.14 25.38
C LEU A 428 10.99 -15.08 24.21
N LEU A 429 11.73 -14.59 23.21
CA LEU A 429 12.14 -15.39 22.06
C LEU A 429 13.13 -16.48 22.46
N SER A 430 14.12 -16.16 23.31
CA SER A 430 15.09 -17.13 23.84
C SER A 430 14.40 -18.26 24.60
N HIS A 431 13.38 -17.93 25.40
CA HIS A 431 12.54 -18.93 26.08
C HIS A 431 11.80 -19.82 25.07
N ARG A 432 11.18 -19.25 24.03
CA ARG A 432 10.51 -20.02 22.96
C ARG A 432 11.47 -20.95 22.22
N TRP A 433 12.72 -20.53 22.04
CA TRP A 433 13.77 -21.33 21.41
C TRP A 433 14.47 -22.30 22.36
N GLY A 434 14.12 -22.33 23.66
CA GLY A 434 14.73 -23.22 24.63
C GLY A 434 16.20 -22.90 24.94
N LEU A 435 16.64 -21.65 24.76
CA LEU A 435 18.01 -21.24 25.01
C LEU A 435 18.28 -21.07 26.51
N ALA A 436 19.41 -21.59 26.97
CA ALA A 436 19.90 -21.35 28.32
C ALA A 436 20.51 -19.95 28.41
N VAL A 437 19.80 -19.02 29.08
CA VAL A 437 20.19 -17.62 29.20
C VAL A 437 20.29 -17.19 30.66
N SER A 438 21.30 -16.39 30.98
CA SER A 438 21.52 -15.83 32.32
C SER A 438 21.64 -14.31 32.26
N LEU A 439 20.90 -13.60 33.10
CA LEU A 439 20.99 -12.15 33.22
C LEU A 439 21.96 -11.78 34.36
N HIS A 440 22.94 -10.93 34.08
CA HIS A 440 23.79 -10.35 35.12
C HIS A 440 23.20 -9.02 35.58
N ALA A 441 23.00 -8.88 36.90
CA ALA A 441 22.56 -7.62 37.48
C ALA A 441 23.63 -6.54 37.28
N THR A 442 23.20 -5.35 36.85
CA THR A 442 24.06 -4.18 36.67
C THR A 442 23.64 -3.09 37.66
N PRO A 443 24.56 -2.47 38.41
CA PRO A 443 24.19 -1.39 39.32
C PRO A 443 23.64 -0.18 38.55
N LEU A 444 22.77 0.60 39.19
CA LEU A 444 22.29 1.85 38.60
C LEU A 444 23.44 2.84 38.39
N PRO A 445 23.42 3.63 37.31
CA PRO A 445 24.32 4.76 37.14
C PRO A 445 24.24 5.74 38.32
N LEU A 446 25.37 6.39 38.63
CA LEU A 446 25.48 7.39 39.71
C LEU A 446 24.39 8.48 39.63
N PHE A 447 23.96 8.83 38.42
CA PHE A 447 22.88 9.78 38.16
C PHE A 447 21.65 9.57 39.06
N TYR A 448 21.22 8.31 39.28
CA TYR A 448 20.03 7.99 40.06
C TYR A 448 20.18 8.25 41.56
N SER A 449 21.40 8.52 42.04
CA SER A 449 21.68 8.86 43.44
C SER A 449 21.81 10.38 43.69
N LEU A 450 21.75 11.19 42.64
CA LEU A 450 21.89 12.65 42.76
C LEU A 450 20.55 13.28 43.14
N GLU A 451 20.55 14.14 44.14
CA GLU A 451 19.43 15.04 44.42
C GLU A 451 19.45 16.19 43.41
N LEU A 452 18.37 16.30 42.64
CA LEU A 452 18.24 17.25 41.55
C LEU A 452 17.20 18.30 41.91
N GLU A 453 17.57 19.59 41.82
CA GLU A 453 16.66 20.70 42.15
C GLU A 453 15.38 20.66 41.30
N HIS A 454 14.23 21.00 41.89
CA HIS A 454 12.95 21.03 41.18
C HIS A 454 12.92 22.23 40.22
N LEU A 455 12.90 21.97 38.91
CA LEU A 455 12.69 23.01 37.90
C LEU A 455 11.19 23.30 37.77
N SER A 456 10.86 24.54 37.43
CA SER A 456 9.53 24.94 36.95
C SER A 456 9.05 23.99 35.85
N GLU A 457 7.76 23.62 35.84
CA GLU A 457 7.18 22.79 34.78
C GLU A 457 7.51 23.39 33.40
N GLY A 458 7.85 22.53 32.44
CA GLY A 458 8.28 22.93 31.11
C GLY A 458 7.17 23.70 30.39
N ASP A 459 7.46 24.96 30.05
CA ASP A 459 6.48 25.87 29.47
C ASP A 459 6.10 25.43 28.04
N HIS A 460 4.80 25.49 27.72
CA HIS A 460 4.30 25.18 26.37
C HIS A 460 4.89 26.11 25.29
N ALA A 461 5.40 27.27 25.70
CA ALA A 461 6.03 28.29 24.86
C ALA A 461 7.33 27.84 24.15
N PHE A 462 7.94 26.71 24.54
CA PHE A 462 9.20 26.23 23.96
C PHE A 462 9.03 25.26 22.78
N ARG A 463 7.79 25.03 22.31
CA ARG A 463 7.49 24.16 21.18
C ARG A 463 7.23 24.97 19.92
N ASP A 464 7.59 24.39 18.79
CA ASP A 464 7.21 24.90 17.49
C ASP A 464 5.74 24.58 17.21
N GLU A 465 4.93 25.61 16.94
CA GLU A 465 3.48 25.44 16.74
C GLU A 465 3.13 24.55 15.54
N ARG A 466 3.92 24.62 14.46
CA ARG A 466 3.68 23.83 13.24
C ARG A 466 3.99 22.36 13.47
N THR A 467 5.17 22.07 14.00
CA THR A 467 5.69 20.70 14.08
C THR A 467 5.37 20.03 15.41
N GLY A 468 5.17 20.79 16.48
CA GLY A 468 5.14 20.30 17.86
C GLY A 468 6.52 19.98 18.43
N ALA A 469 7.59 20.10 17.63
CA ALA A 469 8.95 19.80 18.04
C ALA A 469 9.49 20.86 19.01
N MET A 470 10.46 20.47 19.83
CA MET A 470 11.11 21.38 20.77
C MET A 470 11.97 22.41 20.04
N ARG A 471 11.91 23.69 20.42
CA ARG A 471 12.79 24.75 19.91
C ARG A 471 14.01 25.01 20.80
N VAL A 472 13.90 24.64 22.08
CA VAL A 472 14.94 24.84 23.10
C VAL A 472 15.13 23.52 23.84
N GLU A 473 16.38 23.19 24.16
CA GLU A 473 16.69 22.00 24.97
C GLU A 473 16.07 22.16 26.36
N SER A 474 15.15 21.27 26.69
CA SER A 474 14.40 21.26 27.94
C SER A 474 14.28 19.83 28.43
N PRO A 475 14.88 19.48 29.59
CA PRO A 475 14.85 18.12 30.10
C PRO A 475 13.43 17.56 30.29
N LEU A 476 12.46 18.43 30.61
CA LEU A 476 11.07 18.02 30.80
C LEU A 476 10.27 18.12 29.50
N GLY A 477 10.60 19.05 28.63
CA GLY A 477 9.85 19.30 27.40
C GLY A 477 9.79 18.08 26.46
N TRP A 478 10.90 17.33 26.36
CA TRP A 478 11.02 16.13 25.51
C TRP A 478 9.99 15.06 25.84
N THR A 479 9.78 14.79 27.13
CA THR A 479 8.92 13.71 27.62
C THR A 479 7.52 14.17 28.00
N GLN A 480 7.19 15.45 27.84
CA GLN A 480 5.91 16.00 28.30
C GLN A 480 4.69 15.40 27.60
N MET A 481 4.80 14.98 26.33
CA MET A 481 3.71 14.24 25.64
C MET A 481 3.50 12.83 26.21
N LEU A 482 4.50 12.29 26.92
CA LEU A 482 4.55 10.94 27.48
C LEU A 482 4.67 10.98 29.01
N ARG A 483 4.16 12.04 29.65
CA ARG A 483 4.25 12.24 31.11
C ARG A 483 3.63 11.07 31.88
N SER A 484 2.48 10.58 31.44
CA SER A 484 1.81 9.41 32.04
C SER A 484 2.69 8.16 32.03
N THR A 485 3.39 7.90 30.93
CA THR A 485 4.36 6.80 30.82
C THR A 485 5.55 7.01 31.75
N ALA A 486 6.10 8.22 31.83
CA ALA A 486 7.19 8.54 32.75
C ALA A 486 6.78 8.37 34.23
N GLN A 487 5.57 8.80 34.59
CA GLN A 487 4.98 8.58 35.91
C GLN A 487 4.80 7.09 36.23
N HIS A 488 4.38 6.30 35.24
CA HIS A 488 4.23 4.86 35.39
C HIS A 488 5.59 4.19 35.68
N ILE A 489 6.64 4.55 34.94
CA ILE A 489 8.02 4.07 35.20
C ILE A 489 8.45 4.43 36.62
N ALA A 490 8.31 5.70 37.00
CA ALA A 490 8.69 6.21 38.31
C ALA A 490 7.98 5.45 39.45
N LYS A 491 6.66 5.25 39.31
CA LYS A 491 5.83 4.52 40.27
C LYS A 491 6.26 3.06 40.41
N VAL A 492 6.49 2.35 39.31
CA VAL A 492 6.85 0.92 39.34
C VAL A 492 8.25 0.71 39.88
N ALA A 493 9.19 1.61 39.58
CA ALA A 493 10.57 1.54 40.05
C ALA A 493 10.80 2.12 41.46
N GLY A 494 9.83 2.86 42.00
CA GLY A 494 9.94 3.53 43.30
C GLY A 494 10.94 4.68 43.29
N ILE A 495 10.99 5.45 42.20
CA ILE A 495 11.86 6.64 42.04
C ILE A 495 11.02 7.86 41.64
N ASP A 496 11.65 9.03 41.64
CA ASP A 496 10.98 10.28 41.30
C ASP A 496 10.77 10.47 39.78
N GLU A 497 9.63 11.08 39.38
CA GLU A 497 9.27 11.35 37.97
C GLU A 497 10.32 12.23 37.28
N LEU A 498 10.84 13.25 37.98
CA LEU A 498 11.83 14.18 37.43
C LEU A 498 13.12 13.45 37.07
N THR A 499 13.51 12.46 37.88
CA THR A 499 14.70 11.63 37.65
C THR A 499 14.55 10.84 36.34
N VAL A 500 13.41 10.19 36.12
CA VAL A 500 13.09 9.46 34.88
C VAL A 500 13.19 10.38 33.67
N ARG A 501 12.53 11.54 33.74
CA ARG A 501 12.42 12.47 32.60
C ARG A 501 13.75 13.13 32.26
N ARG A 502 14.56 13.49 33.26
CA ARG A 502 15.92 14.03 33.05
C ARG A 502 16.85 12.97 32.46
N ARG A 503 16.80 11.74 32.94
CA ARG A 503 17.61 10.66 32.37
C ARG A 503 17.26 10.41 30.91
N ALA A 504 15.97 10.44 30.57
CA ALA A 504 15.52 10.35 29.18
C ALA A 504 16.07 11.50 28.33
N ALA A 505 16.02 12.74 28.83
CA ALA A 505 16.58 13.88 28.11
C ALA A 505 18.10 13.79 27.88
N MET A 506 18.86 13.23 28.84
CA MET A 506 20.29 12.98 28.65
C MET A 506 20.55 12.03 27.48
N PHE A 507 19.77 10.94 27.36
CA PHE A 507 19.88 10.04 26.21
C PHE A 507 19.57 10.76 24.90
N ILE A 508 18.51 11.57 24.85
CA ILE A 508 18.14 12.31 23.64
C ILE A 508 19.27 13.28 23.23
N GLN A 509 19.87 13.96 24.21
CA GLN A 509 21.00 14.86 23.97
C GLN A 509 22.22 14.09 23.43
N ASP A 510 22.55 12.93 24.02
CA ASP A 510 23.64 12.06 23.57
C ASP A 510 23.40 11.52 22.14
N TRP A 511 22.15 11.39 21.72
CA TRP A 511 21.75 10.94 20.38
C TRP A 511 21.61 12.06 19.35
N GLY A 512 21.95 13.31 19.71
CA GLY A 512 21.97 14.46 18.79
C GLY A 512 20.98 15.59 19.11
N GLY A 513 20.11 15.43 20.11
CA GLY A 513 19.27 16.50 20.65
C GLY A 513 18.40 17.22 19.61
N LEU A 514 18.31 18.54 19.73
CA LEU A 514 17.53 19.41 18.82
C LEU A 514 17.93 19.29 17.35
N GLU A 515 19.19 19.04 17.03
CA GLU A 515 19.63 19.01 15.62
C GLU A 515 18.97 17.86 14.86
N GLU A 516 18.89 16.70 15.51
CA GLU A 516 18.38 15.46 14.92
C GLU A 516 16.86 15.30 15.15
N PHE A 517 16.33 15.75 16.29
CA PHE A 517 14.94 15.49 16.66
C PHE A 517 14.05 16.74 16.75
N GLY A 518 14.64 17.94 16.66
CA GLY A 518 13.92 19.22 16.64
C GLY A 518 13.34 19.58 15.26
N PRO A 519 12.97 20.86 15.04
CA PRO A 519 12.41 21.34 13.77
C PRO A 519 13.29 21.08 12.54
N SER A 520 14.63 21.11 12.70
CA SER A 520 15.59 20.75 11.64
C SER A 520 15.46 19.29 11.23
N GLY A 521 15.41 18.37 12.21
CA GLY A 521 15.18 16.95 11.99
C GLY A 521 13.86 16.66 11.29
N VAL A 522 12.78 17.32 11.73
CA VAL A 522 11.46 17.23 11.07
C VAL A 522 11.55 17.71 9.61
N LYS A 523 12.23 18.83 9.34
CA LYS A 523 12.40 19.36 7.98
C LYS A 523 13.24 18.42 7.09
N LYS A 524 14.31 17.83 7.63
CA LYS A 524 15.13 16.81 6.93
C LYS A 524 14.27 15.61 6.54
N LEU A 525 13.46 15.10 7.48
CA LEU A 525 12.54 14.00 7.22
C LEU A 525 11.47 14.37 6.18
N GLU A 526 10.79 15.52 6.34
CA GLU A 526 9.77 15.99 5.38
C GLU A 526 10.33 16.13 3.96
N ALA A 527 11.58 16.58 3.81
CA ALA A 527 12.27 16.66 2.53
C ALA A 527 12.57 15.26 1.95
N GLN A 528 13.03 14.32 2.79
CA GLN A 528 13.23 12.93 2.37
C GLN A 528 11.91 12.28 1.93
N LEU A 529 10.82 12.50 2.65
CA LEU A 529 9.51 11.97 2.29
C LEU A 529 8.97 12.57 0.98
N ARG A 530 9.27 13.85 0.71
CA ARG A 530 8.93 14.48 -0.57
C ARG A 530 9.68 13.85 -1.74
N VAL A 531 10.99 13.61 -1.59
CA VAL A 531 11.82 12.92 -2.60
C VAL A 531 11.25 11.54 -2.96
N LEU A 532 10.66 10.86 -1.97
CA LEU A 532 10.15 9.50 -2.12
C LEU A 532 8.69 9.43 -2.60
N ASP A 533 8.00 10.56 -2.80
CA ASP A 533 6.54 10.61 -2.98
C ASP A 533 5.80 9.84 -1.87
N MET A 534 6.20 10.10 -0.62
CA MET A 534 5.75 9.42 0.60
C MET A 534 5.32 10.41 1.69
N GLN A 535 4.77 11.56 1.32
CA GLN A 535 4.23 12.55 2.25
C GLN A 535 2.87 12.08 2.83
N ILE A 536 2.86 10.90 3.43
CA ILE A 536 1.73 10.31 4.15
C ILE A 536 1.94 10.46 5.66
N THR A 537 1.01 9.98 6.49
CA THR A 537 1.17 10.07 7.96
C THR A 537 2.46 9.37 8.41
N TYR A 538 3.33 10.14 9.07
CA TYR A 538 4.64 9.69 9.56
C TYR A 538 4.81 9.95 11.06
N LEU A 539 5.70 9.17 11.68
CA LEU A 539 6.10 9.34 13.08
C LEU A 539 7.07 10.52 13.18
N LYS A 540 6.72 11.52 13.99
CA LYS A 540 7.57 12.69 14.19
C LYS A 540 8.83 12.31 14.99
N PRO A 541 10.04 12.75 14.58
CA PRO A 541 11.30 12.40 15.24
C PRO A 541 11.29 12.61 16.76
N HIS A 542 10.80 13.76 17.26
CA HIS A 542 10.74 14.05 18.70
C HIS A 542 9.80 13.11 19.48
N ALA A 543 8.69 12.66 18.89
CA ALA A 543 7.76 11.76 19.56
C ALA A 543 8.35 10.35 19.65
N TYR A 544 8.95 9.89 18.56
CA TYR A 544 9.66 8.62 18.48
C TYR A 544 10.86 8.55 19.44
N ILE A 545 11.71 9.58 19.46
CA ILE A 545 12.91 9.52 20.30
C ILE A 545 12.58 9.59 21.79
N ALA A 546 11.51 10.30 22.17
CA ALA A 546 11.08 10.38 23.56
C ALA A 546 10.64 9.01 24.11
N ILE A 547 9.93 8.21 23.31
CA ILE A 547 9.53 6.86 23.73
C ILE A 547 10.75 5.91 23.80
N ALA A 548 11.69 6.01 22.84
CA ALA A 548 12.95 5.25 22.87
C ALA A 548 13.78 5.59 24.13
N ALA A 549 13.91 6.87 24.47
CA ALA A 549 14.62 7.30 25.66
C ALA A 549 13.99 6.75 26.95
N LEU A 550 12.65 6.75 27.06
CA LEU A 550 11.94 6.17 28.20
C LEU A 550 12.12 4.63 28.28
N ARG A 551 12.17 3.94 27.13
CA ARG A 551 12.52 2.50 27.08
C ARG A 551 13.93 2.23 27.61
N HIS A 552 14.89 3.10 27.30
CA HIS A 552 16.26 2.99 27.81
C HIS A 552 16.34 3.23 29.32
N VAL A 553 15.60 4.22 29.85
CA VAL A 553 15.50 4.44 31.30
C VAL A 553 14.91 3.21 32.00
N ALA A 554 13.82 2.66 31.46
CA ALA A 554 13.21 1.45 32.00
C ALA A 554 14.16 0.24 31.94
N GLY A 555 15.00 0.12 30.92
CA GLY A 555 15.97 -0.97 30.81
C GLY A 555 17.13 -0.84 31.81
N GLU A 556 17.64 0.36 32.10
CA GLU A 556 18.60 0.57 33.21
C GLU A 556 17.99 0.13 34.55
N LEU A 557 16.72 0.46 34.79
CA LEU A 557 15.98 0.06 36.00
C LEU A 557 15.73 -1.46 36.07
N ARG A 558 15.44 -2.10 34.92
CA ARG A 558 15.33 -3.56 34.81
C ARG A 558 16.63 -4.23 35.22
N LEU A 559 17.77 -3.81 34.64
CA LEU A 559 19.08 -4.43 34.87
C LEU A 559 19.53 -4.30 36.34
N ALA A 560 19.08 -3.25 37.03
CA ALA A 560 19.31 -3.04 38.46
C ALA A 560 18.31 -3.76 39.37
N GLY A 561 17.38 -4.56 38.83
CA GLY A 561 16.38 -5.30 39.60
C GLY A 561 15.32 -4.42 40.26
N LYS A 562 15.10 -3.19 39.77
CA LYS A 562 14.08 -2.27 40.30
C LYS A 562 12.68 -2.54 39.77
N LEU A 563 12.55 -3.25 38.65
CA LEU A 563 11.27 -3.57 38.02
C LEU A 563 10.85 -5.01 38.35
N LYS A 564 9.68 -5.16 38.98
CA LYS A 564 9.08 -6.47 39.29
C LYS A 564 8.45 -7.09 38.05
N ASP A 565 8.52 -8.42 37.94
CA ASP A 565 7.95 -9.17 36.80
C ASP A 565 6.44 -8.89 36.59
N ARG A 566 5.69 -8.73 37.68
CA ARG A 566 4.25 -8.45 37.66
C ARG A 566 3.88 -7.18 36.88
N ASP A 567 4.73 -6.15 36.95
CA ASP A 567 4.42 -4.82 36.42
C ASP A 567 4.93 -4.63 34.97
N ARG A 568 5.73 -5.57 34.46
CA ARG A 568 6.35 -5.49 33.13
C ARG A 568 5.34 -5.48 31.98
N PRO A 569 4.28 -6.32 31.94
CA PRO A 569 3.35 -6.32 30.81
C PRO A 569 2.68 -4.97 30.60
N THR A 570 2.20 -4.34 31.68
CA THR A 570 1.57 -3.02 31.66
C THR A 570 2.57 -1.91 31.33
N LEU A 571 3.81 -2.03 31.83
CA LEU A 571 4.87 -1.08 31.50
C LEU A 571 5.23 -1.13 30.00
N LEU A 572 5.44 -2.32 29.45
CA LEU A 572 5.77 -2.53 28.03
C LEU A 572 4.66 -2.05 27.09
N GLU A 573 3.39 -2.26 27.47
CA GLU A 573 2.25 -1.68 26.75
C GLU A 573 2.31 -0.15 26.75
N SER A 574 2.58 0.47 27.91
CA SER A 574 2.72 1.93 28.02
C SER A 574 3.94 2.51 27.31
N LEU A 575 4.89 1.64 26.93
CA LEU A 575 6.08 1.97 26.15
C LEU A 575 5.89 1.70 24.64
N GLY A 576 4.69 1.32 24.20
CA GLY A 576 4.38 1.05 22.80
C GLY A 576 4.97 -0.27 22.27
N SER A 577 5.32 -1.21 23.16
CA SER A 577 5.93 -2.50 22.80
C SER A 577 5.35 -3.65 23.61
N PRO A 578 4.03 -3.92 23.51
CA PRO A 578 3.40 -4.92 24.35
C PRO A 578 3.90 -6.33 24.02
N LEU A 579 4.21 -7.12 25.06
CA LEU A 579 4.71 -8.49 24.93
C LEU A 579 3.82 -9.51 25.66
N PRO A 580 3.61 -10.72 25.07
CA PRO A 580 3.93 -11.09 23.69
C PRO A 580 3.24 -10.16 22.68
N PRO A 581 3.82 -9.96 21.48
CA PRO A 581 3.24 -9.08 20.47
C PRO A 581 1.85 -9.58 20.07
N ARG A 582 1.01 -8.66 19.59
CA ARG A 582 -0.31 -9.03 19.05
C ARG A 582 -0.10 -10.00 17.89
N PRO A 583 -0.88 -11.10 17.80
CA PRO A 583 -0.86 -11.95 16.63
C PRO A 583 -1.17 -11.12 15.39
N LEU A 584 -0.31 -11.25 14.39
CA LEU A 584 -0.49 -10.53 13.15
C LEU A 584 -1.71 -11.04 12.41
N LYS A 585 -2.59 -10.12 12.03
CA LYS A 585 -3.70 -10.39 11.12
C LYS A 585 -3.35 -9.75 9.79
N LEU A 586 -3.29 -10.52 8.72
CA LEU A 586 -3.18 -9.92 7.39
C LEU A 586 -4.56 -9.41 6.96
N PRO A 587 -4.67 -8.20 6.40
CA PRO A 587 -5.93 -7.70 5.89
C PRO A 587 -6.40 -8.58 4.74
N ARG A 588 -7.70 -8.90 4.73
CA ARG A 588 -8.36 -9.60 3.62
C ARG A 588 -8.97 -8.61 2.64
N VAL A 589 -9.38 -9.12 1.48
CA VAL A 589 -10.13 -8.36 0.48
C VAL A 589 -11.43 -7.85 1.10
N ARG A 590 -11.80 -6.59 0.82
CA ARG A 590 -13.10 -6.04 1.21
C ARG A 590 -14.24 -6.99 0.76
N PRO A 591 -15.16 -7.38 1.65
CA PRO A 591 -16.32 -8.17 1.26
C PRO A 591 -17.24 -7.42 0.29
N GLU A 592 -17.88 -8.13 -0.64
CA GLU A 592 -18.78 -7.55 -1.66
C GLU A 592 -19.95 -6.76 -1.08
N TRP A 593 -20.49 -7.21 0.06
CA TRP A 593 -21.61 -6.55 0.74
C TRP A 593 -21.21 -5.23 1.42
N ILE A 594 -19.92 -4.98 1.61
CA ILE A 594 -19.41 -3.66 2.01
C ILE A 594 -19.08 -2.89 0.73
N ARG A 595 -20.05 -2.17 0.16
CA ARG A 595 -19.83 -1.42 -1.08
C ARG A 595 -18.80 -0.30 -0.92
N MET A 596 -17.98 -0.06 -1.96
CA MET A 596 -17.17 1.15 -2.05
C MET A 596 -18.09 2.36 -2.28
N PRO A 597 -18.04 3.40 -1.43
CA PRO A 597 -18.81 4.61 -1.68
C PRO A 597 -18.11 5.39 -2.81
N LEU A 598 -18.78 5.54 -3.95
CA LEU A 598 -18.29 6.28 -5.11
C LEU A 598 -19.00 7.63 -5.22
N LEU A 599 -18.35 8.61 -5.84
CA LEU A 599 -18.97 9.91 -6.11
C LEU A 599 -19.92 9.80 -7.32
N ASP A 600 -21.05 10.51 -7.27
CA ASP A 600 -21.96 10.61 -8.42
C ASP A 600 -21.26 11.36 -9.58
N ARG A 601 -21.08 10.64 -10.68
CA ARG A 601 -20.39 11.09 -11.89
C ARG A 601 -21.16 12.17 -12.63
N HIS A 602 -22.50 12.12 -12.58
CA HIS A 602 -23.38 13.00 -13.35
C HIS A 602 -23.77 14.27 -12.58
N ALA A 603 -23.51 14.31 -11.28
CA ALA A 603 -23.80 15.47 -10.45
C ALA A 603 -22.79 16.61 -10.68
N SER A 604 -23.29 17.85 -10.70
CA SER A 604 -22.45 19.05 -10.64
C SER A 604 -21.64 19.10 -9.33
N TRP A 605 -20.54 19.85 -9.28
CA TRP A 605 -19.65 19.87 -8.11
C TRP A 605 -20.38 20.19 -6.78
N SER A 606 -21.27 21.19 -6.78
CA SER A 606 -22.01 21.59 -5.57
C SER A 606 -23.17 20.66 -5.21
N GLU A 607 -23.64 19.85 -6.17
CA GLU A 607 -24.65 18.82 -5.98
C GLU A 607 -24.03 17.50 -5.51
N ARG A 608 -22.85 17.16 -6.02
CA ARG A 608 -22.07 15.97 -5.68
C ARG A 608 -21.77 15.90 -4.19
N GLU A 609 -21.36 17.02 -3.58
CA GLU A 609 -21.09 17.08 -2.14
C GLU A 609 -22.34 16.85 -1.29
N ARG A 610 -23.50 17.37 -1.74
CA ARG A 610 -24.79 17.18 -1.06
C ARG A 610 -25.27 15.74 -1.20
N LYS A 611 -25.28 15.21 -2.43
CA LYS A 611 -25.60 13.80 -2.70
C LYS A 611 -24.74 12.85 -1.89
N TRP A 612 -23.44 13.12 -1.79
CA TRP A 612 -22.53 12.34 -0.96
C TRP A 612 -23.02 12.24 0.48
N VAL A 613 -23.31 13.37 1.15
CA VAL A 613 -23.75 13.35 2.56
C VAL A 613 -25.18 12.84 2.73
N ASP A 614 -26.05 13.01 1.73
CA ASP A 614 -27.45 12.59 1.75
C ASP A 614 -27.61 11.06 1.68
N GLU A 615 -26.61 10.35 1.14
CA GLU A 615 -26.60 8.88 1.08
C GLU A 615 -26.39 8.19 2.45
N VAL A 616 -26.15 8.94 3.53
CA VAL A 616 -25.84 8.37 4.87
C VAL A 616 -26.93 7.42 5.39
N ASP A 617 -28.19 7.62 4.98
CA ASP A 617 -29.30 6.74 5.37
C ASP A 617 -29.20 5.33 4.77
N SER A 618 -28.47 5.17 3.67
CA SER A 618 -28.21 3.84 3.09
C SER A 618 -27.15 3.06 3.88
N ASP A 619 -26.29 3.73 4.63
CA ASP A 619 -25.17 3.13 5.36
C ASP A 619 -25.60 2.45 6.68
N ILE A 620 -26.83 2.71 7.13
CA ILE A 620 -27.42 2.16 8.36
C ILE A 620 -28.32 0.94 8.11
N ALA A 621 -28.36 0.43 6.88
CA ALA A 621 -29.15 -0.74 6.54
C ALA A 621 -28.62 -2.02 7.24
N PRO A 622 -29.52 -2.95 7.64
CA PRO A 622 -29.12 -4.27 8.12
C PRO A 622 -28.33 -5.04 7.07
N PHE A 623 -27.34 -5.82 7.50
CA PHE A 623 -26.63 -6.71 6.59
C PHE A 623 -27.45 -7.96 6.28
N PRO A 624 -27.37 -8.49 5.04
CA PRO A 624 -28.02 -9.74 4.69
C PRO A 624 -27.46 -10.90 5.51
N ALA A 625 -28.28 -11.91 5.79
CA ALA A 625 -27.81 -13.15 6.42
C ALA A 625 -26.85 -13.88 5.48
N HIS A 626 -25.72 -14.35 6.01
CA HIS A 626 -24.73 -15.12 5.23
C HIS A 626 -24.81 -16.61 5.56
N HIS A 627 -24.37 -17.43 4.60
CA HIS A 627 -24.26 -18.89 4.79
C HIS A 627 -23.34 -19.26 5.97
N ASP A 628 -22.29 -18.45 6.21
CA ASP A 628 -21.31 -18.65 7.28
C ASP A 628 -21.72 -18.06 8.64
N GLY A 629 -22.81 -17.28 8.70
CA GLY A 629 -23.27 -16.64 9.93
C GLY A 629 -23.79 -15.22 9.74
N GLN A 630 -23.90 -14.49 10.85
CA GLN A 630 -24.46 -13.15 10.90
C GLN A 630 -23.42 -12.14 11.39
N VAL A 631 -23.29 -11.01 10.68
CA VAL A 631 -22.45 -9.88 11.12
C VAL A 631 -23.16 -9.16 12.27
N VAL A 632 -22.55 -9.18 13.45
CA VAL A 632 -23.13 -8.54 14.66
C VAL A 632 -22.42 -7.24 15.03
N ALA A 633 -21.15 -7.07 14.64
CA ALA A 633 -20.42 -5.84 14.86
C ALA A 633 -19.53 -5.48 13.66
N GLU A 634 -19.38 -4.19 13.39
CA GLU A 634 -18.51 -3.64 12.35
C GLU A 634 -18.03 -2.24 12.76
N VAL A 635 -16.76 -1.95 12.47
CA VAL A 635 -16.25 -0.59 12.33
C VAL A 635 -15.56 -0.46 10.99
N SER A 636 -15.94 0.54 10.20
CA SER A 636 -15.31 0.80 8.90
C SER A 636 -15.16 2.28 8.61
N ARG A 637 -14.13 2.59 7.82
CA ARG A 637 -13.86 3.93 7.30
C ARG A 637 -13.55 3.88 5.82
N PHE A 638 -13.99 4.90 5.10
CA PHE A 638 -13.61 5.17 3.72
C PHE A 638 -13.17 6.61 3.58
N LYS A 639 -12.19 6.82 2.71
CA LYS A 639 -11.68 8.15 2.38
C LYS A 639 -11.52 8.28 0.88
N ILE A 640 -12.09 9.37 0.35
CA ILE A 640 -11.83 9.87 -0.99
C ILE A 640 -11.15 11.21 -0.84
N PHE A 641 -9.95 11.35 -1.39
CA PHE A 641 -9.17 12.56 -1.28
C PHE A 641 -8.75 13.02 -2.67
N LYS A 642 -9.18 14.23 -3.02
CA LYS A 642 -8.79 14.95 -4.23
C LYS A 642 -7.93 16.14 -3.81
N PRO A 643 -6.60 16.09 -3.99
CA PRO A 643 -5.68 17.12 -3.54
C PRO A 643 -6.15 18.52 -3.98
N ARG A 644 -6.14 19.46 -3.04
CA ARG A 644 -6.54 20.87 -3.26
C ARG A 644 -8.00 21.09 -3.69
N LEU A 645 -8.83 20.04 -3.73
CA LEU A 645 -10.23 20.10 -4.15
C LEU A 645 -11.19 19.72 -3.01
N SER A 646 -11.13 18.48 -2.53
CA SER A 646 -12.05 17.98 -1.51
C SER A 646 -11.52 16.74 -0.79
N GLU A 647 -12.02 16.54 0.42
CA GLU A 647 -11.89 15.30 1.18
C GLU A 647 -13.28 14.80 1.59
N HIS A 648 -13.62 13.59 1.18
CA HIS A 648 -14.84 12.90 1.55
C HIS A 648 -14.51 11.77 2.52
N ARG A 649 -15.25 11.68 3.62
CA ARG A 649 -15.09 10.64 4.64
C ARG A 649 -16.42 9.97 4.91
N LEU A 650 -16.41 8.64 4.97
CA LEU A 650 -17.51 7.83 5.48
C LEU A 650 -16.99 7.03 6.67
N HIS A 651 -17.70 7.07 7.79
CA HIS A 651 -17.48 6.15 8.90
C HIS A 651 -18.75 5.38 9.22
N ARG A 652 -18.62 4.09 9.50
CA ARG A 652 -19.73 3.24 9.95
C ARG A 652 -19.34 2.49 11.19
N PHE A 653 -20.32 2.36 12.08
CA PHE A 653 -20.21 1.67 13.34
C PHE A 653 -21.50 0.91 13.59
N ARG A 654 -21.41 -0.38 13.89
CA ARG A 654 -22.52 -1.16 14.45
C ARG A 654 -22.02 -2.12 15.50
N ALA A 655 -22.79 -2.29 16.56
CA ALA A 655 -22.56 -3.30 17.57
C ALA A 655 -23.85 -3.58 18.36
N PRO A 656 -23.99 -4.76 18.97
CA PRO A 656 -25.09 -5.05 19.89
C PRO A 656 -25.15 -3.96 20.98
N SER A 657 -26.34 -3.45 21.29
CA SER A 657 -26.60 -2.53 22.41
C SER A 657 -25.65 -1.32 22.51
N ALA A 658 -25.01 -0.92 21.41
CA ALA A 658 -24.06 0.16 21.41
C ALA A 658 -24.76 1.50 21.59
N GLN A 659 -24.18 2.39 22.40
CA GLN A 659 -24.67 3.76 22.49
C GLN A 659 -24.29 4.50 21.21
N THR A 660 -25.29 5.02 20.52
CA THR A 660 -25.11 5.76 19.26
C THR A 660 -25.55 7.20 19.38
N ASP A 661 -25.69 7.72 20.61
CA ASP A 661 -26.26 9.05 20.88
C ASP A 661 -25.28 10.19 20.60
N GLY A 662 -23.99 9.89 20.40
CA GLY A 662 -22.96 10.88 20.07
C GLY A 662 -23.25 11.70 18.82
N GLU A 663 -22.62 12.88 18.75
CA GLU A 663 -22.76 13.82 17.63
C GLU A 663 -21.94 13.39 16.41
N ASP A 664 -20.83 12.70 16.64
CA ASP A 664 -19.91 12.22 15.62
C ASP A 664 -19.49 10.76 15.85
N PHE A 665 -18.74 10.24 14.88
CA PHE A 665 -18.24 8.86 14.91
C PHE A 665 -17.27 8.60 16.05
N ASP A 666 -16.34 9.52 16.32
CA ASP A 666 -15.28 9.31 17.33
C ASP A 666 -15.89 9.28 18.74
N GLN A 667 -16.91 10.10 19.00
CA GLN A 667 -17.71 10.04 20.23
C GLN A 667 -18.43 8.70 20.37
N CYS A 668 -19.10 8.24 19.30
CA CYS A 668 -19.80 6.95 19.32
C CYS A 668 -18.84 5.78 19.54
N TYR A 669 -17.70 5.76 18.84
CA TYR A 669 -16.68 4.74 19.02
C TYR A 669 -16.06 4.79 20.42
N ALA A 670 -15.83 5.98 20.97
CA ALA A 670 -15.24 6.15 22.30
C ALA A 670 -16.12 5.60 23.44
N MET A 671 -17.44 5.54 23.23
CA MET A 671 -18.40 4.94 24.18
C MET A 671 -18.31 3.41 24.27
N LEU A 672 -17.64 2.74 23.32
CA LEU A 672 -17.37 1.32 23.45
C LEU A 672 -16.47 1.04 24.66
N PRO A 673 -16.76 -0.03 25.44
CA PRO A 673 -15.88 -0.45 26.51
C PRO A 673 -14.48 -0.79 25.99
N ILE A 674 -13.48 -0.52 26.82
CA ILE A 674 -12.06 -0.62 26.43
C ILE A 674 -11.53 -2.02 26.72
N ALA A 675 -10.69 -2.52 25.82
CA ALA A 675 -9.77 -3.62 26.08
C ALA A 675 -8.33 -3.18 25.75
N VAL A 676 -7.38 -3.70 26.52
CA VAL A 676 -5.94 -3.50 26.30
C VAL A 676 -5.30 -4.86 26.00
N TRP A 677 -4.22 -4.87 25.23
CA TRP A 677 -3.47 -6.08 24.94
C TRP A 677 -2.28 -6.22 25.90
N LEU A 678 -2.32 -7.25 26.74
CA LEU A 678 -1.25 -7.61 27.70
C LEU A 678 -0.87 -9.08 27.50
N GLY A 679 -0.59 -9.46 26.25
CA GLY A 679 -0.43 -10.85 25.82
C GLY A 679 -1.73 -11.60 25.54
N ARG A 680 -2.84 -11.05 26.02
CA ARG A 680 -4.22 -11.37 25.64
C ARG A 680 -5.04 -10.08 25.73
N HIS A 681 -6.24 -10.08 25.16
CA HIS A 681 -7.18 -9.00 25.39
C HIS A 681 -7.66 -9.04 26.85
N VAL A 682 -7.49 -7.94 27.58
CA VAL A 682 -7.89 -7.77 28.98
C VAL A 682 -8.88 -6.61 29.07
N ALA A 683 -9.99 -6.83 29.75
CA ALA A 683 -10.93 -5.77 30.13
C ALA A 683 -10.40 -5.06 31.38
N LEU A 684 -10.57 -3.73 31.45
CA LEU A 684 -10.19 -2.94 32.63
C LEU A 684 -11.28 -2.96 33.72
N ASP A 685 -12.38 -3.66 33.46
CA ASP A 685 -13.52 -3.86 34.34
C ASP A 685 -13.92 -5.35 34.37
N GLU A 686 -14.61 -5.75 35.44
CA GLU A 686 -15.09 -7.14 35.64
C GLU A 686 -16.51 -7.35 35.07
N GLU A 687 -17.16 -6.31 34.56
CA GLU A 687 -18.55 -6.35 34.14
C GLU A 687 -18.72 -6.92 32.73
N LEU A 688 -19.83 -7.62 32.51
CA LEU A 688 -20.18 -8.11 31.19
C LEU A 688 -20.57 -6.92 30.30
N ALA A 689 -19.71 -6.59 29.33
CA ALA A 689 -19.97 -5.47 28.42
C ALA A 689 -21.31 -5.67 27.69
N PRO A 690 -22.16 -4.63 27.54
CA PRO A 690 -23.42 -4.75 26.80
C PRO A 690 -23.20 -5.06 25.31
N THR A 691 -22.04 -4.73 24.76
CA THR A 691 -21.80 -4.68 23.32
C THR A 691 -21.22 -5.92 22.66
N LEU A 692 -20.95 -7.00 23.40
CA LEU A 692 -20.20 -8.21 22.96
C LEU A 692 -18.75 -7.94 22.48
N VAL A 693 -18.48 -6.77 21.90
CA VAL A 693 -17.18 -6.27 21.44
C VAL A 693 -16.70 -5.12 22.30
N ARG A 694 -15.38 -4.93 22.32
CA ARG A 694 -14.67 -3.84 22.96
C ARG A 694 -13.75 -3.18 21.95
N ARG A 695 -13.54 -1.86 22.08
CA ARG A 695 -12.49 -1.18 21.32
C ARG A 695 -11.13 -1.51 21.92
N VAL A 696 -10.15 -1.77 21.08
CA VAL A 696 -8.78 -2.03 21.54
C VAL A 696 -8.02 -0.70 21.59
N VAL A 697 -7.52 -0.35 22.76
CA VAL A 697 -6.74 0.88 22.97
C VAL A 697 -5.27 0.53 23.22
N CYS A 698 -4.38 1.43 22.80
CA CYS A 698 -2.96 1.41 23.11
C CYS A 698 -2.59 2.72 23.78
N SER A 699 -1.73 2.67 24.81
CA SER A 699 -1.20 3.87 25.48
C SER A 699 -0.30 4.71 24.56
N VAL A 700 0.44 4.06 23.65
CA VAL A 700 1.25 4.71 22.62
C VAL A 700 1.04 3.99 21.30
N GLU A 701 0.53 4.70 20.30
CA GLU A 701 0.25 4.16 18.97
C GLU A 701 1.51 4.25 18.10
N MET A 702 2.39 3.25 18.20
CA MET A 702 3.65 3.19 17.44
C MET A 702 3.69 2.14 16.31
N GLY A 703 2.63 1.33 16.13
CA GLY A 703 2.63 0.23 15.14
C GLY A 703 1.24 -0.19 14.67
N PHE A 704 1.00 -0.11 13.35
CA PHE A 704 -0.28 -0.39 12.69
C PHE A 704 -0.45 -1.88 12.34
N ASP A 705 -0.31 -2.77 13.32
CA ASP A 705 -0.55 -4.21 13.11
C ASP A 705 -2.05 -4.58 13.12
N ALA A 706 -2.92 -3.59 13.04
CA ALA A 706 -4.37 -3.75 13.04
C ALA A 706 -5.02 -2.65 12.19
N ALA A 707 -6.33 -2.80 11.98
CA ALA A 707 -7.17 -1.70 11.49
C ALA A 707 -7.02 -0.48 12.42
N ALA A 708 -7.15 0.73 11.88
CA ALA A 708 -7.09 1.95 12.70
C ALA A 708 -8.15 2.02 13.81
N TYR A 709 -9.29 1.35 13.62
CA TYR A 709 -10.32 1.18 14.66
C TYR A 709 -10.47 -0.31 14.99
N PRO A 710 -9.57 -0.88 15.81
CA PRO A 710 -9.55 -2.31 16.09
C PRO A 710 -10.60 -2.71 17.12
N LEU A 711 -11.36 -3.76 16.80
CA LEU A 711 -12.26 -4.43 17.73
C LEU A 711 -11.65 -5.71 18.30
N ALA A 712 -12.06 -6.06 19.52
CA ALA A 712 -11.88 -7.39 20.10
C ALA A 712 -13.20 -7.89 20.69
N LEU A 713 -13.39 -9.21 20.69
CA LEU A 713 -14.45 -9.83 21.49
C LEU A 713 -14.19 -9.54 22.97
N CYS A 714 -15.25 -9.20 23.70
CA CYS A 714 -15.16 -8.87 25.12
C CYS A 714 -14.64 -10.08 25.92
N PRO A 715 -13.51 -9.94 26.66
CA PRO A 715 -12.96 -11.03 27.46
C PRO A 715 -13.96 -11.62 28.46
N ASN A 716 -14.80 -10.77 29.06
CA ASN A 716 -15.82 -11.19 30.03
C ASN A 716 -16.92 -12.03 29.37
N TRP A 717 -17.26 -11.77 28.10
CA TRP A 717 -18.14 -12.63 27.31
C TRP A 717 -17.51 -13.96 26.96
N LEU A 718 -16.23 -13.96 26.53
CA LEU A 718 -15.50 -15.19 26.23
C LEU A 718 -15.47 -16.13 27.45
N MET A 719 -15.22 -15.59 28.64
CA MET A 719 -15.29 -16.35 29.89
C MET A 719 -16.70 -16.88 30.17
N ARG A 720 -17.73 -16.05 30.03
CA ARG A 720 -19.13 -16.44 30.30
C ARG A 720 -19.64 -17.54 29.39
N LEU A 721 -19.23 -17.52 28.13
CA LEU A 721 -19.62 -18.47 27.08
C LEU A 721 -18.67 -19.68 27.00
N ARG A 722 -17.54 -19.65 27.72
CA ARG A 722 -16.44 -20.63 27.61
C ARG A 722 -15.89 -20.74 26.18
N TRP A 723 -15.79 -19.59 25.51
CA TRP A 723 -15.16 -19.50 24.21
C TRP A 723 -13.67 -19.22 24.37
N HIS A 724 -12.86 -19.76 23.48
CA HIS A 724 -11.43 -19.46 23.40
C HIS A 724 -11.01 -19.19 21.96
N ALA A 725 -9.91 -18.47 21.77
CA ALA A 725 -9.34 -18.27 20.44
C ALA A 725 -8.71 -19.59 19.94
N HIS A 726 -8.69 -19.78 18.62
CA HIS A 726 -7.92 -20.84 17.97
C HIS A 726 -6.43 -20.53 18.06
N ASP A 727 -5.59 -21.55 18.30
CA ASP A 727 -4.16 -21.37 18.54
C ASP A 727 -3.43 -20.83 17.29
N GLU A 728 -3.74 -21.38 16.11
CA GLU A 728 -3.13 -20.95 14.84
C GLU A 728 -3.81 -19.73 14.18
N GLU A 729 -5.11 -19.50 14.43
CA GLU A 729 -5.86 -18.40 13.82
C GLU A 729 -6.60 -17.60 14.91
N PRO A 730 -5.94 -16.65 15.61
CA PRO A 730 -6.52 -15.91 16.74
C PRO A 730 -7.71 -14.98 16.39
N SER A 731 -8.12 -14.93 15.13
CA SER A 731 -9.38 -14.34 14.67
C SER A 731 -10.58 -15.28 14.76
N VAL A 732 -10.35 -16.58 14.92
CA VAL A 732 -11.38 -17.61 15.02
C VAL A 732 -11.56 -18.01 16.47
N PHE A 733 -12.82 -18.12 16.91
CA PHE A 733 -13.17 -18.48 18.27
C PHE A 733 -13.95 -19.79 18.28
N LEU A 734 -13.57 -20.67 19.20
CA LEU A 734 -14.13 -21.99 19.40
C LEU A 734 -14.89 -22.05 20.72
N ASP A 735 -15.94 -22.86 20.76
CA ASP A 735 -16.58 -23.23 22.03
C ASP A 735 -15.89 -24.42 22.71
N ALA A 736 -16.41 -24.82 23.87
CA ALA A 736 -15.87 -25.94 24.64
C ALA A 736 -15.90 -27.30 23.91
N SER A 737 -16.65 -27.44 22.81
CA SER A 737 -16.67 -28.64 21.97
C SER A 737 -15.67 -28.60 20.81
N GLY A 738 -15.00 -27.46 20.63
CA GLY A 738 -14.11 -27.20 19.49
C GLY A 738 -14.84 -26.69 18.24
N ALA A 739 -16.13 -26.38 18.32
CA ALA A 739 -16.89 -25.86 17.18
C ALA A 739 -16.64 -24.36 16.99
N VAL A 740 -16.54 -23.90 15.74
CA VAL A 740 -16.37 -22.48 15.43
C VAL A 740 -17.67 -21.71 15.72
N VAL A 741 -17.56 -20.73 16.62
CA VAL A 741 -18.70 -19.92 17.09
C VAL A 741 -18.63 -18.47 16.64
N ALA A 742 -17.43 -17.92 16.45
CA ALA A 742 -17.25 -16.56 15.97
C ALA A 742 -15.97 -16.39 15.15
N LYS A 743 -15.99 -15.42 14.23
CA LYS A 743 -14.84 -15.03 13.41
C LYS A 743 -14.73 -13.51 13.32
N LEU A 744 -13.57 -12.97 13.66
CA LEU A 744 -13.25 -11.54 13.59
C LEU A 744 -12.34 -11.27 12.39
N TYR A 745 -12.82 -10.47 11.45
CA TYR A 745 -12.11 -10.16 10.22
C TYR A 745 -11.59 -8.73 10.21
N TRP A 746 -10.45 -8.54 9.55
CA TRP A 746 -9.93 -7.24 9.14
C TRP A 746 -9.84 -7.23 7.62
N TRP A 747 -10.43 -6.22 6.99
CA TRP A 747 -10.39 -6.03 5.54
C TRP A 747 -9.79 -4.68 5.17
N ARG A 748 -9.23 -4.62 3.96
CA ARG A 748 -8.75 -3.39 3.33
C ARG A 748 -9.11 -3.36 1.85
N ASP A 749 -9.18 -2.14 1.34
CA ASP A 749 -9.29 -1.79 -0.07
C ASP A 749 -8.38 -0.57 -0.30
N ALA A 750 -7.17 -0.82 -0.80
CA ALA A 750 -6.09 0.16 -0.92
C ALA A 750 -5.61 0.76 0.43
N GLY A 751 -4.81 1.82 0.35
CA GLY A 751 -4.26 2.54 1.49
C GLY A 751 -4.03 4.03 1.22
N PRO A 752 -3.62 4.79 2.25
CA PRO A 752 -3.20 6.16 2.05
C PRO A 752 -1.96 6.21 1.15
N VAL A 753 -1.93 7.21 0.27
CA VAL A 753 -0.80 7.54 -0.62
C VAL A 753 -0.44 9.01 -0.44
N ASP A 754 0.61 9.45 -1.14
CA ASP A 754 1.14 10.82 -1.07
C ASP A 754 0.06 11.91 -1.05
N ILE A 755 0.29 12.98 -0.28
CA ILE A 755 -0.65 14.08 -0.09
C ILE A 755 -0.93 14.88 -1.38
N ASP A 756 -0.05 14.84 -2.38
CA ASP A 756 -0.29 15.47 -3.67
C ASP A 756 -0.96 14.50 -4.67
N ALA A 757 -1.25 13.26 -4.27
CA ALA A 757 -1.92 12.26 -5.08
C ALA A 757 -3.39 12.05 -4.69
N GLU A 758 -4.24 11.83 -5.70
CA GLU A 758 -5.62 11.39 -5.47
C GLU A 758 -5.64 10.02 -4.82
N SER A 759 -6.50 9.83 -3.83
CA SER A 759 -6.62 8.55 -3.14
C SER A 759 -8.07 8.19 -2.88
N LEU A 760 -8.36 6.91 -3.09
CA LEU A 760 -9.62 6.27 -2.74
C LEU A 760 -9.26 4.97 -2.03
N TRP A 761 -9.63 4.86 -0.76
CA TRP A 761 -9.33 3.68 0.03
C TRP A 761 -10.34 3.47 1.17
N GLY A 762 -10.40 2.23 1.66
CA GLY A 762 -11.22 1.83 2.79
C GLY A 762 -10.55 0.78 3.66
N GLU A 763 -10.92 0.75 4.93
CA GLU A 763 -10.44 -0.23 5.91
C GLU A 763 -11.50 -0.44 7.00
N GLY A 764 -11.60 -1.66 7.50
CA GLY A 764 -12.50 -1.94 8.62
C GLY A 764 -12.33 -3.32 9.23
N CYS A 765 -13.01 -3.54 10.34
CA CYS A 765 -13.13 -4.84 10.98
C CYS A 765 -14.59 -5.20 11.22
N TYR A 766 -14.90 -6.50 11.19
CA TYR A 766 -16.25 -7.00 11.47
C TYR A 766 -16.22 -8.35 12.16
N LEU A 767 -17.22 -8.60 13.02
CA LEU A 767 -17.41 -9.83 13.77
C LEU A 767 -18.61 -10.60 13.20
N VAL A 768 -18.37 -11.85 12.81
CA VAL A 768 -19.41 -12.80 12.38
C VAL A 768 -19.64 -13.82 13.49
N LEU A 769 -20.89 -14.05 13.86
CA LEU A 769 -21.31 -15.20 14.68
C LEU A 769 -21.86 -16.29 13.79
N THR A 770 -21.40 -17.53 13.99
CA THR A 770 -22.00 -18.70 13.33
C THR A 770 -23.39 -18.96 13.92
N PRO A 771 -24.26 -19.77 13.28
CA PRO A 771 -25.55 -20.13 13.87
C PRO A 771 -25.44 -20.73 15.28
N ALA A 772 -24.37 -21.51 15.53
CA ALA A 772 -24.08 -22.05 16.85
C ALA A 772 -23.69 -20.95 17.85
N GLY A 773 -22.80 -20.03 17.45
CA GLY A 773 -22.38 -18.91 18.28
C GLY A 773 -23.53 -17.97 18.63
N LEU A 774 -24.36 -17.63 17.65
CA LEU A 774 -25.55 -16.79 17.85
C LEU A 774 -26.50 -17.41 18.88
N LYS A 775 -26.80 -18.71 18.74
CA LYS A 775 -27.66 -19.44 19.70
C LYS A 775 -27.10 -19.39 21.13
N GLN A 776 -25.78 -19.55 21.29
CA GLN A 776 -25.15 -19.50 22.62
C GLN A 776 -25.20 -18.10 23.23
N VAL A 777 -24.95 -17.05 22.43
CA VAL A 777 -25.03 -15.66 22.89
C VAL A 777 -26.47 -15.30 23.28
N THR A 778 -27.44 -15.63 22.44
CA THR A 778 -28.88 -15.40 22.72
C THR A 778 -29.34 -16.15 23.97
N ALA A 779 -28.90 -17.40 24.17
CA ALA A 779 -29.21 -18.14 25.39
C ALA A 779 -28.59 -17.48 26.64
N ALA A 780 -27.36 -16.98 26.53
CA ALA A 780 -26.67 -16.31 27.63
C ALA A 780 -27.23 -14.91 27.96
N SER A 781 -27.86 -14.24 26.99
CA SER A 781 -28.57 -12.96 27.17
C SER A 781 -30.03 -13.11 27.61
N GLY A 782 -30.50 -14.33 27.94
CA GLY A 782 -31.87 -14.58 28.40
C GLY A 782 -32.89 -14.83 27.30
N ASN A 783 -32.45 -15.34 26.14
CA ASN A 783 -33.25 -15.58 24.93
C ASN A 783 -33.88 -14.32 24.30
N LEU A 784 -33.32 -13.15 24.59
CA LEU A 784 -33.69 -11.91 23.92
C LEU A 784 -32.91 -11.79 22.61
N ALA A 785 -33.60 -11.34 21.56
CA ALA A 785 -32.96 -11.02 20.29
C ALA A 785 -31.87 -9.96 20.50
N LEU A 786 -30.78 -10.05 19.73
CA LEU A 786 -29.67 -9.11 19.85
C LEU A 786 -30.05 -7.80 19.15
N ALA A 787 -30.31 -6.76 19.93
CA ALA A 787 -30.53 -5.42 19.39
C ALA A 787 -29.21 -4.84 18.88
N ILE A 788 -29.04 -4.74 17.57
CA ILE A 788 -27.90 -4.10 16.92
C ILE A 788 -28.22 -2.64 16.67
N ASN A 789 -27.40 -1.76 17.26
CA ASN A 789 -27.47 -0.32 16.99
C ASN A 789 -26.42 0.04 15.95
N VAL A 790 -26.79 0.93 15.03
CA VAL A 790 -25.95 1.37 13.91
C VAL A 790 -25.85 2.88 13.91
N PHE A 791 -24.65 3.36 13.64
CA PHE A 791 -24.32 4.76 13.39
C PHE A 791 -23.52 4.86 12.09
N ALA A 792 -23.86 5.83 11.26
CA ALA A 792 -23.05 6.21 10.10
C ALA A 792 -22.86 7.72 10.07
N SER A 793 -21.71 8.17 9.55
CA SER A 793 -21.46 9.57 9.28
C SER A 793 -20.79 9.76 7.92
N ARG A 794 -21.26 10.74 7.16
CA ARG A 794 -20.63 11.20 5.93
C ARG A 794 -20.24 12.65 6.06
N GLN A 795 -18.97 12.95 5.76
CA GLN A 795 -18.40 14.28 5.85
C GLN A 795 -17.73 14.68 4.55
N THR A 796 -17.80 15.97 4.23
CA THR A 796 -17.01 16.61 3.18
C THR A 796 -16.23 17.78 3.77
N LYS A 797 -14.96 17.93 3.34
CA LYS A 797 -14.10 19.06 3.68
C LYS A 797 -13.52 19.64 2.40
N GLN A 798 -13.74 20.93 2.19
CA GLN A 798 -13.16 21.69 1.08
C GLN A 798 -12.05 22.64 1.60
N PRO A 799 -11.10 23.06 0.76
CA PRO A 799 -10.10 24.05 1.13
C PRO A 799 -10.75 25.33 1.68
N SER A 800 -10.14 25.91 2.73
CA SER A 800 -10.67 27.05 3.49
C SER A 800 -10.96 28.30 2.64
N SER A 801 -10.41 28.39 1.43
CA SER A 801 -10.63 29.50 0.51
C SER A 801 -11.93 29.40 -0.31
N TYR A 802 -12.63 28.24 -0.32
CA TYR A 802 -13.74 28.01 -1.27
C TYR A 802 -15.00 27.27 -0.74
N GLY A 803 -15.09 26.77 0.51
CA GLY A 803 -16.27 25.96 0.87
C GLY A 803 -16.64 25.74 2.34
N GLN A 804 -17.91 25.39 2.57
CA GLN A 804 -18.46 24.88 3.84
C GLN A 804 -18.11 23.39 4.01
N SER A 805 -17.83 22.96 5.25
CA SER A 805 -17.81 21.52 5.57
C SER A 805 -19.23 21.04 5.80
N LEU A 806 -19.63 19.96 5.12
CA LEU A 806 -20.91 19.30 5.35
C LEU A 806 -20.67 18.02 6.17
N LEU A 807 -21.54 17.77 7.14
CA LEU A 807 -21.58 16.53 7.92
C LEU A 807 -23.03 16.12 8.06
N LYS A 808 -23.35 14.87 7.71
CA LYS A 808 -24.62 14.23 8.06
C LYS A 808 -24.36 12.93 8.78
N THR A 809 -25.23 12.61 9.72
CA THR A 809 -25.20 11.37 10.50
C THR A 809 -26.56 10.68 10.40
N ALA A 810 -26.55 9.36 10.45
CA ALA A 810 -27.76 8.54 10.50
C ALA A 810 -27.61 7.46 11.58
N LYS A 811 -28.74 7.04 12.14
CA LYS A 811 -28.82 6.05 13.22
C LYS A 811 -29.93 5.05 12.93
N ASN A 812 -29.73 3.79 13.28
CA ASN A 812 -30.75 2.73 13.15
C ASN A 812 -30.61 1.71 14.28
N GLY A 813 -31.67 0.95 14.53
CA GLY A 813 -31.68 -0.19 15.44
C GLY A 813 -32.49 -1.35 14.84
N TYR A 814 -31.94 -2.56 14.85
CA TYR A 814 -32.65 -3.77 14.43
C TYR A 814 -32.29 -4.95 15.32
N SER A 815 -33.12 -6.00 15.30
CA SER A 815 -32.90 -7.21 16.10
C SER A 815 -32.47 -8.38 15.22
N ILE A 816 -31.60 -9.22 15.76
CA ILE A 816 -31.10 -10.46 15.15
C ILE A 816 -31.45 -11.65 16.05
#